data_AF-A0AAW1RX31-F1
#
_entry.id   AF-A0AAW1RX31-F1
#
_cell.length_a   1.000
_cell.length_b   1.000
_cell.length_c   1.000
_cell.angle_alpha   90.00
_cell.angle_beta   90.00
_cell.angle_gamma   90.00
#
_symmetry.space_group_name_H-M   'P 1'
#
loop_
_entity.id
_entity.type
_entity.pdbx_description
1 polymer ?
#
loop_
_entity_poly.entity_id
_entity_poly.type
_entity_poly.pdbx_seq_one_letter_code
_entity_poly.pdbx_strand_id
1 'polypeptide(L)'
;MAGRITNGCSEELSEKENKDFANLAAHLGVGEAPASSRAKKHAYGTLDKDESEKPSTKDGDSCALVPASGEQLEVAGPFLNFLGCNPAHGSWRASVLLVAPPSENRAVMSAQPTMTVLDEGKTTNVEAERLDEYSGWVFWRFDLRLYLGGKERSVQYAFHAEGVDAERRWSFAVPGRGQRWHWGFFTCNGLDIDADVEKFGEPHLWRDVLARHEEAPLHAMVGGGDQLYNDSLWTAPSLRTWLGGDGLHPGTVYNDDERLKQEFSTEQRQAVSDFYFNHYRTHFMSRRSLADALASIPQVNMYDDHDIFDGWGSYPPRLQDCPVFQGVWQCAQQFYYLFQQHTTLERSVKHGDMFGPGQARSMLRMLGEDMALVVPDTRAERTTKQIISPQAYDMLFQRMAALPDTVRHLVLVLTVPIVFAKLPLSEGTLKAIDSLPAVRNALAKTGLGTALVDNFGHAQLLDDVLDHWDAAPHLAERKAFIKRLQHLARARGLRVSFISGDVHVCAVGRLYSRPKLKHLRFDHRFMTQITSSAMWNGPSPEGFVRMLNQTNTAARLSQRTQEKMLRIFAVKHPDWQKMLPRRNWCEVVPFEDKDGNADPRSHNALVFVLRVEDPDKQEAPPETFPTIVPAYTRHLRGMRPAVRDSTLFTKCFCVSPPPVTDPLEEY
;
A
#
# COMPACT_ATOMS: atom_id res chain seq x y z
N MET A 1 8.77 38.91 45.42
CA MET A 1 7.97 37.70 45.22
C MET A 1 7.58 37.60 43.75
N ALA A 2 8.41 36.95 42.95
CA ALA A 2 8.12 36.46 41.60
C ALA A 2 9.26 35.49 41.27
N GLY A 3 8.99 34.19 41.29
CA GLY A 3 10.00 33.15 41.08
C GLY A 3 9.57 32.23 39.96
N ARG A 4 10.35 32.25 38.87
CA ARG A 4 10.30 31.36 37.71
C ARG A 4 10.27 29.89 38.14
N ILE A 5 9.35 29.10 37.60
CA ILE A 5 9.45 27.64 37.54
C ILE A 5 9.57 27.25 36.07
N THR A 6 10.72 26.70 35.74
CA THR A 6 11.16 26.27 34.40
C THR A 6 10.49 24.96 33.99
N ASN A 7 9.81 24.96 32.83
CA ASN A 7 9.29 23.78 32.14
C ASN A 7 10.42 23.00 31.42
N GLY A 8 11.39 22.46 32.16
CA GLY A 8 12.58 21.82 31.57
C GLY A 8 12.68 20.29 31.68
N CYS A 9 11.84 19.62 32.49
CA CYS A 9 12.19 18.27 32.97
C CYS A 9 11.42 17.10 32.30
N SER A 10 10.41 17.35 31.45
CA SER A 10 9.60 16.27 30.84
C SER A 10 9.86 15.98 29.37
N GLU A 11 10.56 16.88 28.65
CA GLU A 11 10.94 16.67 27.24
C GLU A 11 12.19 15.79 27.11
N GLU A 12 13.21 16.04 27.95
CA GLU A 12 14.49 15.30 27.96
C GLU A 12 14.31 13.81 28.28
N LEU A 13 13.39 13.43 29.17
CA LEU A 13 13.15 12.02 29.50
C LEU A 13 12.51 11.23 28.35
N SER A 14 11.82 11.89 27.42
CA SER A 14 11.17 11.23 26.28
C SER A 14 12.05 11.13 25.04
N GLU A 15 12.96 12.09 24.87
CA GLU A 15 14.08 11.95 23.93
C GLU A 15 15.08 10.94 24.45
N LYS A 16 15.28 10.84 25.77
CA LYS A 16 16.11 9.81 26.38
C LYS A 16 15.51 8.42 26.24
N GLU A 17 14.21 8.20 26.43
CA GLU A 17 13.62 6.87 26.16
C GLU A 17 13.67 6.51 24.66
N ASN A 18 13.39 7.43 23.73
CA ASN A 18 13.50 7.16 22.30
C ASN A 18 14.95 7.02 21.83
N LYS A 19 15.91 7.79 22.38
CA LYS A 19 17.35 7.61 22.17
C LYS A 19 17.83 6.34 22.85
N ASP A 20 17.32 5.96 24.01
CA ASP A 20 17.69 4.72 24.69
C ASP A 20 17.14 3.53 23.92
N PHE A 21 15.95 3.61 23.31
CA PHE A 21 15.41 2.56 22.42
C PHE A 21 16.05 2.55 21.03
N ALA A 22 16.43 3.71 20.47
CA ALA A 22 17.16 3.79 19.19
C ALA A 22 18.64 3.42 19.35
N ASN A 23 19.26 3.80 20.47
CA ASN A 23 20.60 3.36 20.87
C ASN A 23 20.56 1.88 21.26
N LEU A 24 19.49 1.39 21.88
CA LEU A 24 19.28 -0.05 22.08
C LEU A 24 19.14 -0.73 20.72
N ALA A 25 18.33 -0.25 19.77
CA ALA A 25 18.28 -0.82 18.42
C ALA A 25 19.63 -0.78 17.66
N ALA A 26 20.43 0.27 17.85
CA ALA A 26 21.77 0.41 17.27
C ALA A 26 22.83 -0.48 17.98
N HIS A 27 22.80 -0.61 19.32
CA HIS A 27 23.62 -1.58 20.07
C HIS A 27 23.15 -3.02 19.83
N LEU A 28 21.85 -3.20 19.56
CA LEU A 28 21.17 -4.46 19.28
C LEU A 28 21.13 -4.82 17.78
N GLY A 29 21.85 -4.11 16.91
CA GLY A 29 22.12 -4.41 15.49
C GLY A 29 21.30 -5.55 14.86
N VAL A 30 19.97 -5.48 14.71
CA VAL A 30 19.20 -4.25 14.56
C VAL A 30 19.37 -3.68 13.14
N GLY A 31 19.96 -4.45 12.21
CA GLY A 31 20.28 -4.02 10.85
C GLY A 31 21.72 -4.30 10.37
N GLU A 32 22.53 -5.08 11.08
CA GLU A 32 23.81 -5.57 10.57
C GLU A 32 23.73 -7.08 10.31
N ALA A 33 24.02 -7.49 9.07
CA ALA A 33 24.10 -8.89 8.69
C ALA A 33 25.14 -9.63 9.55
N PRO A 34 24.87 -10.86 10.03
CA PRO A 34 25.89 -11.65 10.70
C PRO A 34 27.02 -11.99 9.73
N ALA A 35 28.27 -11.92 10.20
CA ALA A 35 29.46 -12.22 9.41
C ALA A 35 29.32 -13.57 8.69
N SER A 36 29.37 -13.53 7.35
CA SER A 36 29.02 -14.65 6.48
C SER A 36 29.93 -15.87 6.68
N SER A 37 29.33 -17.01 6.99
CA SER A 37 29.98 -18.31 6.78
C SER A 37 29.81 -18.72 5.32
N ARG A 38 30.76 -18.31 4.48
CA ARG A 38 31.16 -18.92 3.19
C ARG A 38 30.03 -19.62 2.40
N ALA A 39 29.18 -18.82 1.74
CA ALA A 39 28.22 -19.32 0.76
C ALA A 39 28.94 -19.93 -0.45
N LYS A 40 28.51 -21.13 -0.87
CA LYS A 40 28.95 -21.77 -2.11
C LYS A 40 28.22 -21.10 -3.27
N LYS A 41 28.99 -20.54 -4.22
CA LYS A 41 28.49 -19.97 -5.48
C LYS A 41 27.70 -21.04 -6.25
N HIS A 42 26.41 -20.81 -6.48
CA HIS A 42 25.71 -21.39 -7.63
C HIS A 42 25.74 -20.38 -8.77
N ALA A 43 26.24 -20.82 -9.92
CA ALA A 43 26.49 -20.01 -11.09
C ALA A 43 25.18 -19.74 -11.85
N TYR A 44 24.78 -18.47 -11.92
CA TYR A 44 23.95 -17.97 -13.02
C TYR A 44 24.89 -17.68 -14.19
N GLY A 45 24.60 -18.28 -15.35
CA GLY A 45 25.40 -18.19 -16.55
C GLY A 45 25.57 -16.75 -17.03
N THR A 46 26.81 -16.36 -17.24
CA THR A 46 27.22 -15.19 -18.03
C THR A 46 26.82 -15.37 -19.48
N LEU A 47 26.10 -14.41 -20.04
CA LEU A 47 25.97 -14.23 -21.48
C LEU A 47 26.72 -12.97 -21.90
N ASP A 48 27.39 -13.11 -23.03
CA ASP A 48 28.47 -12.27 -23.54
C ASP A 48 28.07 -10.82 -23.84
N LYS A 49 29.04 -9.94 -23.68
CA LYS A 49 29.02 -8.57 -24.18
C LYS A 49 29.18 -8.62 -25.70
N ASP A 50 28.23 -8.06 -26.44
CA ASP A 50 28.47 -7.60 -27.80
C ASP A 50 28.22 -6.09 -27.88
N GLU A 51 29.26 -5.38 -28.29
CA GLU A 51 29.24 -3.97 -28.63
C GLU A 51 28.82 -3.84 -30.10
N SER A 52 27.75 -3.11 -30.42
CA SER A 52 27.74 -2.19 -31.59
C SER A 52 26.43 -1.39 -31.77
N GLU A 53 26.65 -0.14 -32.17
CA GLU A 53 25.78 0.79 -32.93
C GLU A 53 24.57 1.48 -32.25
N LYS A 54 24.75 2.79 -32.01
CA LYS A 54 23.68 3.78 -31.75
C LYS A 54 23.07 4.26 -33.07
N PRO A 55 21.73 4.30 -33.20
CA PRO A 55 21.06 5.24 -34.10
C PRO A 55 20.52 6.44 -33.32
N SER A 56 20.75 7.62 -33.88
CA SER A 56 20.16 8.89 -33.44
C SER A 56 18.73 9.02 -33.95
N THR A 57 17.76 9.23 -33.06
CA THR A 57 16.45 9.82 -33.42
C THR A 57 16.07 10.87 -32.39
N LYS A 58 16.12 12.14 -32.84
CA LYS A 58 15.34 13.23 -32.26
C LYS A 58 13.92 13.05 -32.81
N ASP A 59 12.96 12.80 -31.93
CA ASP A 59 11.60 13.35 -31.99
C ASP A 59 10.93 13.07 -30.64
N GLY A 60 10.29 14.11 -30.10
CA GLY A 60 9.68 14.09 -28.77
C GLY A 60 8.33 13.39 -28.80
N ASP A 61 8.29 12.20 -28.21
CA ASP A 61 7.09 11.55 -27.69
C ASP A 61 7.50 10.92 -26.34
N SER A 62 7.42 11.73 -25.29
CA SER A 62 7.66 11.29 -23.91
C SER A 62 6.33 11.03 -23.24
N CYS A 63 5.85 9.79 -23.34
CA CYS A 63 4.79 9.26 -22.50
C CYS A 63 4.84 7.73 -22.60
N ALA A 64 5.08 7.06 -21.47
CA ALA A 64 5.12 5.61 -21.32
C ALA A 64 5.80 4.86 -22.49
N LEU A 65 7.12 4.64 -22.42
CA LEU A 65 7.73 3.54 -23.16
C LEU A 65 7.14 2.22 -22.62
N VAL A 66 5.96 1.86 -23.12
CA VAL A 66 5.68 0.47 -23.47
C VAL A 66 6.90 0.04 -24.27
N PRO A 67 7.69 -0.94 -23.81
CA PRO A 67 8.83 -1.42 -24.57
C PRO A 67 8.37 -1.63 -26.00
N ALA A 68 9.10 -1.04 -26.95
CA ALA A 68 8.83 -1.22 -28.36
C ALA A 68 8.61 -2.71 -28.60
N SER A 69 7.44 -3.03 -29.14
CA SER A 69 7.03 -4.35 -29.59
C SER A 69 8.21 -5.10 -30.22
N GLY A 70 8.74 -6.09 -29.53
CA GLY A 70 9.92 -6.84 -29.98
C GLY A 70 10.18 -8.12 -29.18
N GLU A 71 10.06 -8.07 -27.86
CA GLU A 71 10.00 -9.31 -27.06
C GLU A 71 8.55 -9.79 -27.01
N GLN A 72 8.26 -10.87 -27.74
CA GLN A 72 7.07 -11.68 -27.46
C GLN A 72 7.23 -12.21 -26.02
N LEU A 73 6.65 -11.53 -25.04
CA LEU A 73 6.43 -12.11 -23.73
C LEU A 73 5.59 -13.37 -23.94
N GLU A 74 6.21 -14.54 -23.80
CA GLU A 74 5.53 -15.82 -24.01
C GLU A 74 4.41 -16.06 -22.98
N VAL A 75 4.49 -15.44 -21.79
CA VAL A 75 3.45 -15.41 -20.75
C VAL A 75 3.61 -14.16 -19.86
N ALA A 76 2.56 -13.80 -19.10
CA ALA A 76 2.68 -12.87 -17.96
C ALA A 76 2.51 -13.62 -16.64
N GLY A 77 3.41 -13.36 -15.69
CA GLY A 77 3.51 -14.05 -14.41
C GLY A 77 4.67 -15.09 -14.38
N PRO A 78 4.69 -15.96 -13.36
CA PRO A 78 3.67 -16.11 -12.33
C PRO A 78 3.60 -14.94 -11.34
N PHE A 79 2.38 -14.64 -10.89
CA PHE A 79 2.15 -13.73 -9.77
C PHE A 79 1.61 -14.53 -8.59
N LEU A 80 2.11 -14.30 -7.38
CA LEU A 80 1.68 -14.96 -6.14
C LEU A 80 0.83 -14.02 -5.28
N ASN A 81 -0.34 -14.48 -4.83
CA ASN A 81 -1.23 -13.72 -3.95
C ASN A 81 -1.56 -14.52 -2.68
N PHE A 82 -1.46 -13.90 -1.51
CA PHE A 82 -1.72 -14.51 -0.21
C PHE A 82 -3.18 -14.31 0.23
N LEU A 83 -3.86 -15.42 0.52
CA LEU A 83 -5.30 -15.45 0.85
C LEU A 83 -5.58 -15.63 2.34
N GLY A 84 -4.53 -15.57 3.17
CA GLY A 84 -4.61 -15.66 4.62
C GLY A 84 -4.30 -17.05 5.19
N CYS A 85 -3.91 -17.05 6.46
CA CYS A 85 -3.81 -18.26 7.27
C CYS A 85 -5.08 -18.51 8.07
N ASN A 86 -5.34 -19.77 8.40
CA ASN A 86 -6.24 -20.13 9.49
C ASN A 86 -5.43 -20.83 10.60
N PRO A 87 -5.03 -20.10 11.65
CA PRO A 87 -4.26 -20.65 12.76
C PRO A 87 -4.90 -21.86 13.45
N ALA A 88 -6.23 -21.89 13.57
CA ALA A 88 -6.93 -22.97 14.25
C ALA A 88 -6.72 -24.33 13.55
N HIS A 89 -6.61 -24.31 12.22
CA HIS A 89 -6.39 -25.50 11.40
C HIS A 89 -4.94 -25.62 10.88
N GLY A 90 -4.09 -24.64 11.20
CA GLY A 90 -2.74 -24.53 10.65
C GLY A 90 -2.71 -24.49 9.12
N SER A 91 -3.76 -23.96 8.48
CA SER A 91 -3.82 -23.89 7.02
C SER A 91 -3.28 -22.56 6.51
N TRP A 92 -2.60 -22.61 5.37
CA TRP A 92 -2.05 -21.47 4.64
C TRP A 92 -2.63 -21.50 3.22
N ARG A 93 -3.17 -20.38 2.76
CA ARG A 93 -3.80 -20.28 1.45
C ARG A 93 -3.16 -19.19 0.60
N ALA A 94 -2.97 -19.48 -0.67
CA ALA A 94 -2.53 -18.54 -1.69
C ALA A 94 -3.14 -18.89 -3.04
N SER A 95 -2.95 -18.04 -4.03
CA SER A 95 -3.17 -18.36 -5.44
C SER A 95 -1.99 -17.91 -6.28
N VAL A 96 -1.77 -18.62 -7.39
CA VAL A 96 -0.82 -18.25 -8.43
C VAL A 96 -1.60 -17.86 -9.68
N LEU A 97 -1.24 -16.75 -10.32
CA LEU A 97 -1.80 -16.33 -11.61
C LEU A 97 -0.76 -16.50 -12.72
N LEU A 98 -1.19 -17.12 -13.82
CA LEU A 98 -0.46 -17.17 -15.08
C LEU A 98 -1.39 -16.64 -16.18
N VAL A 99 -0.93 -15.65 -16.95
CA VAL A 99 -1.67 -15.10 -18.08
C VAL A 99 -1.01 -15.61 -19.36
N ALA A 100 -1.69 -16.52 -20.05
CA ALA A 100 -1.16 -17.20 -21.23
C ALA A 100 -1.68 -16.54 -22.52
N PRO A 101 -0.84 -16.38 -23.56
CA PRO A 101 -1.26 -15.83 -24.84
C PRO A 101 -2.18 -16.81 -25.59
N PRO A 102 -2.92 -16.31 -26.59
CA PRO A 102 -3.66 -17.18 -27.50
C PRO A 102 -2.69 -18.07 -28.29
N SER A 103 -2.92 -19.40 -28.31
CA SER A 103 -2.13 -20.35 -29.10
C SER A 103 -2.35 -20.12 -30.61
N GLU A 104 -1.30 -19.83 -31.38
CA GLU A 104 -1.35 -19.70 -32.85
C GLU A 104 -1.44 -21.07 -33.55
N ASN A 105 -2.51 -21.83 -33.25
CA ASN A 105 -3.07 -22.85 -34.14
C ASN A 105 -4.45 -23.28 -33.63
N ARG A 106 -5.50 -22.66 -34.19
CA ARG A 106 -6.90 -23.04 -33.96
C ARG A 106 -7.18 -24.44 -34.52
N ALA A 107 -6.82 -25.48 -33.78
CA ALA A 107 -7.34 -26.85 -33.94
C ALA A 107 -7.25 -27.73 -32.68
N VAL A 108 -6.55 -27.32 -31.63
CA VAL A 108 -6.55 -27.97 -30.32
C VAL A 108 -6.71 -26.86 -29.31
N MET A 109 -7.76 -26.88 -28.49
CA MET A 109 -7.82 -26.00 -27.32
C MET A 109 -6.51 -26.19 -26.58
N SER A 110 -5.71 -25.12 -26.42
CA SER A 110 -4.45 -25.17 -25.66
C SER A 110 -4.68 -26.01 -24.41
N ALA A 111 -3.90 -27.08 -24.21
CA ALA A 111 -4.09 -27.94 -23.06
C ALA A 111 -4.13 -27.06 -21.80
N GLN A 112 -5.16 -27.26 -20.97
CA GLN A 112 -5.29 -26.50 -19.73
C GLN A 112 -3.97 -26.59 -18.96
N PRO A 113 -3.33 -25.46 -18.62
CA PRO A 113 -2.03 -25.50 -17.98
C PRO A 113 -2.17 -26.17 -16.62
N THR A 114 -1.15 -26.93 -16.24
CA THR A 114 -1.08 -27.53 -14.89
C THR A 114 0.12 -26.98 -14.16
N MET A 115 0.06 -26.96 -12.83
CA MET A 115 1.17 -26.54 -11.99
C MET A 115 1.57 -27.69 -11.07
N THR A 116 2.86 -28.00 -11.00
CA THR A 116 3.41 -28.90 -9.99
C THR A 116 3.89 -28.10 -8.79
N VAL A 117 3.61 -28.60 -7.59
CA VAL A 117 4.08 -28.04 -6.33
C VAL A 117 4.89 -29.11 -5.60
N LEU A 118 6.14 -28.80 -5.28
CA LEU A 118 7.03 -29.62 -4.48
C LEU A 118 7.13 -29.03 -3.07
N ASP A 119 6.56 -29.73 -2.10
CA ASP A 119 6.57 -29.37 -0.68
C ASP A 119 7.10 -30.55 0.14
N GLU A 120 8.22 -30.37 0.84
CA GLU A 120 8.89 -31.40 1.66
C GLU A 120 9.09 -32.75 0.96
N GLY A 121 9.46 -32.74 -0.31
CA GLY A 121 9.70 -33.95 -1.11
C GLY A 121 8.43 -34.59 -1.70
N LYS A 122 7.24 -34.02 -1.43
CA LYS A 122 5.98 -34.43 -2.02
C LYS A 122 5.61 -33.52 -3.19
N THR A 123 5.48 -34.11 -4.37
CA THR A 123 4.96 -33.41 -5.56
C THR A 123 3.43 -33.55 -5.62
N THR A 124 2.73 -32.43 -5.82
CA THR A 124 1.28 -32.38 -6.03
C THR A 124 0.97 -31.63 -7.32
N ASN A 125 0.05 -32.15 -8.13
CA ASN A 125 -0.46 -31.44 -9.30
C ASN A 125 -1.63 -30.54 -8.88
N VAL A 126 -1.64 -29.32 -9.36
CA VAL A 126 -2.67 -28.31 -9.14
C VAL A 126 -3.28 -27.96 -10.50
N GLU A 127 -4.58 -28.19 -10.62
CA GLU A 127 -5.36 -27.84 -11.81
C GLU A 127 -5.59 -26.33 -11.88
N ALA A 128 -5.54 -25.77 -13.09
CA ALA A 128 -5.88 -24.37 -13.30
C ALA A 128 -7.39 -24.14 -13.26
N GLU A 129 -7.84 -22.99 -12.76
CA GLU A 129 -9.16 -22.44 -13.01
C GLU A 129 -9.03 -21.31 -14.04
N ARG A 130 -9.82 -21.36 -15.11
CA ARG A 130 -9.96 -20.21 -16.02
C ARG A 130 -10.78 -19.11 -15.33
N LEU A 131 -10.14 -17.98 -15.08
CA LEU A 131 -10.81 -16.81 -14.49
C LEU A 131 -11.57 -16.00 -15.53
N ASP A 132 -10.87 -15.60 -16.59
CA ASP A 132 -11.36 -14.69 -17.63
C ASP A 132 -10.51 -14.84 -18.91
N GLU A 133 -10.92 -14.18 -19.99
CA GLU A 133 -10.17 -14.04 -21.23
C GLU A 133 -10.29 -12.61 -21.77
N TYR A 134 -9.17 -12.01 -22.17
CA TYR A 134 -9.14 -10.70 -22.80
C TYR A 134 -8.20 -10.69 -24.00
N SER A 135 -8.67 -10.23 -25.17
CA SER A 135 -7.89 -10.20 -26.41
C SER A 135 -7.19 -11.53 -26.74
N GLY A 136 -7.85 -12.66 -26.44
CA GLY A 136 -7.34 -14.03 -26.62
C GLY A 136 -6.37 -14.51 -25.54
N TRP A 137 -5.94 -13.64 -24.63
CA TRP A 137 -5.14 -14.01 -23.47
C TRP A 137 -6.03 -14.58 -22.37
N VAL A 138 -5.62 -15.72 -21.81
CA VAL A 138 -6.41 -16.42 -20.79
C VAL A 138 -5.76 -16.29 -19.42
N PHE A 139 -6.56 -15.90 -18.43
CA PHE A 139 -6.15 -15.77 -17.04
C PHE A 139 -6.36 -17.09 -16.30
N TRP A 140 -5.27 -17.75 -15.93
CA TRP A 140 -5.27 -19.04 -15.24
C TRP A 140 -4.89 -18.86 -13.77
N ARG A 141 -5.80 -19.25 -12.86
CA ARG A 141 -5.59 -19.27 -11.42
C ARG A 141 -5.26 -20.67 -10.94
N PHE A 142 -4.28 -20.80 -10.06
CA PHE A 142 -3.96 -22.04 -9.36
C PHE A 142 -4.16 -21.82 -7.86
N ASP A 143 -5.06 -22.57 -7.23
CA ASP A 143 -5.32 -22.45 -5.79
C ASP A 143 -4.35 -23.30 -4.97
N LEU A 144 -3.64 -22.66 -4.05
CA LEU A 144 -2.72 -23.31 -3.12
C LEU A 144 -3.36 -23.43 -1.73
N ARG A 145 -3.34 -24.64 -1.19
CA ARG A 145 -3.73 -24.94 0.19
C ARG A 145 -2.67 -25.82 0.83
N LEU A 146 -1.89 -25.23 1.72
CA LEU A 146 -0.78 -25.89 2.41
C LEU A 146 -1.06 -25.93 3.91
N TYR A 147 -0.32 -26.78 4.62
CA TYR A 147 -0.33 -26.83 6.08
C TYR A 147 0.97 -26.25 6.64
N LEU A 148 0.87 -25.50 7.72
CA LEU A 148 2.03 -24.97 8.44
C LEU A 148 2.74 -26.11 9.18
N GLY A 149 4.03 -26.28 8.90
CA GLY A 149 4.89 -27.28 9.52
C GLY A 149 5.51 -26.77 10.83
N GLY A 150 6.45 -27.51 11.42
CA GLY A 150 7.13 -27.09 12.65
C GLY A 150 8.18 -25.98 12.46
N LYS A 151 8.58 -25.70 11.22
CA LYS A 151 9.60 -24.71 10.85
C LYS A 151 9.24 -24.03 9.53
N GLU A 152 9.84 -22.87 9.29
CA GLU A 152 9.84 -22.22 7.98
C GLU A 152 10.42 -23.16 6.93
N ARG A 153 9.85 -23.14 5.72
CA ARG A 153 10.32 -23.94 4.60
C ARG A 153 10.06 -23.27 3.25
N SER A 154 10.88 -23.63 2.28
CA SER A 154 10.70 -23.25 0.87
C SER A 154 9.81 -24.28 0.16
N VAL A 155 8.83 -23.79 -0.58
CA VAL A 155 7.96 -24.57 -1.46
C VAL A 155 8.27 -24.18 -2.89
N GLN A 156 8.53 -25.18 -3.74
CA GLN A 156 8.85 -24.96 -5.15
C GLN A 156 7.63 -25.23 -6.03
N TYR A 157 7.52 -24.50 -7.14
CA TYR A 157 6.48 -24.74 -8.12
C TYR A 157 6.97 -24.54 -9.56
N ALA A 158 6.27 -25.18 -10.50
CA ALA A 158 6.56 -25.16 -11.93
C ALA A 158 5.28 -25.28 -12.74
N PHE A 159 5.26 -24.71 -13.95
CA PHE A 159 4.15 -24.88 -14.88
C PHE A 159 4.48 -25.91 -15.96
N HIS A 160 3.43 -26.61 -16.39
CA HIS A 160 3.39 -27.33 -17.65
C HIS A 160 2.39 -26.58 -18.54
N ALA A 161 2.92 -25.64 -19.32
CA ALA A 161 2.16 -24.74 -20.18
C ALA A 161 3.00 -24.39 -21.41
N GLU A 162 2.33 -24.10 -22.54
CA GLU A 162 2.99 -23.52 -23.72
C GLU A 162 3.53 -22.12 -23.39
N GLY A 163 4.72 -21.78 -23.91
CA GLY A 163 5.38 -20.50 -23.62
C GLY A 163 5.99 -20.39 -22.22
N VAL A 164 6.10 -21.50 -21.49
CA VAL A 164 6.83 -21.57 -20.22
C VAL A 164 7.89 -22.64 -20.31
N ASP A 165 9.14 -22.25 -20.03
CA ASP A 165 10.25 -23.18 -19.91
C ASP A 165 9.94 -24.27 -18.87
N ALA A 166 9.89 -25.52 -19.34
CA ALA A 166 9.56 -26.70 -18.54
C ALA A 166 10.59 -27.00 -17.43
N GLU A 167 11.80 -26.42 -17.51
CA GLU A 167 12.84 -26.51 -16.48
C GLU A 167 12.76 -25.36 -15.47
N ARG A 168 12.06 -24.28 -15.78
CA ARG A 168 11.94 -23.12 -14.89
C ARG A 168 11.17 -23.49 -13.62
N ARG A 169 11.76 -23.13 -12.47
CA ARG A 169 11.19 -23.34 -11.14
C ARG A 169 11.19 -22.02 -10.39
N TRP A 170 10.13 -21.81 -9.63
CA TRP A 170 10.02 -20.70 -8.68
C TRP A 170 9.87 -21.26 -7.27
N SER A 171 10.10 -20.42 -6.27
CA SER A 171 9.97 -20.81 -4.88
C SER A 171 9.44 -19.68 -4.03
N PHE A 172 8.64 -20.02 -3.03
CA PHE A 172 8.19 -19.09 -1.99
C PHE A 172 8.35 -19.73 -0.61
N ALA A 173 8.39 -18.90 0.42
CA ALA A 173 8.50 -19.36 1.80
C ALA A 173 7.13 -19.52 2.45
N VAL A 174 6.97 -20.62 3.18
CA VAL A 174 5.81 -20.89 4.06
C VAL A 174 6.31 -20.87 5.50
N PRO A 175 5.68 -20.08 6.39
CA PRO A 175 6.11 -20.00 7.78
C PRO A 175 5.90 -21.31 8.52
N GLY A 176 6.66 -21.49 9.60
CA GLY A 176 6.37 -22.48 10.63
C GLY A 176 5.12 -22.12 11.43
N ARG A 177 4.46 -23.13 11.98
CA ARG A 177 3.34 -22.95 12.91
C ARG A 177 3.84 -22.26 14.17
N GLY A 178 3.14 -21.19 14.58
CA GLY A 178 3.55 -20.37 15.73
C GLY A 178 4.77 -19.47 15.48
N GLN A 179 5.40 -19.55 14.30
CA GLN A 179 6.46 -18.61 13.92
C GLN A 179 5.85 -17.22 13.72
N ARG A 180 6.54 -16.20 14.23
CA ARG A 180 6.18 -14.81 13.99
C ARG A 180 6.66 -14.39 12.61
N TRP A 181 5.84 -13.64 11.90
CA TRP A 181 6.05 -13.39 10.47
C TRP A 181 7.04 -12.26 10.21
N HIS A 182 7.88 -12.47 9.19
CA HIS A 182 8.67 -11.46 8.52
C HIS A 182 7.97 -11.08 7.21
N TRP A 183 7.65 -9.81 7.00
CA TRP A 183 6.90 -9.33 5.83
C TRP A 183 7.29 -7.89 5.48
N GLY A 184 6.92 -7.40 4.30
CA GLY A 184 7.24 -6.04 3.86
C GLY A 184 6.03 -5.29 3.33
N PHE A 185 6.18 -3.98 3.16
CA PHE A 185 5.15 -3.07 2.67
C PHE A 185 5.72 -2.04 1.69
N PHE A 186 4.93 -1.71 0.68
CA PHE A 186 5.29 -0.75 -0.37
C PHE A 186 4.05 -0.10 -1.00
N THR A 187 4.24 1.07 -1.63
CA THR A 187 3.25 1.80 -2.43
C THR A 187 3.95 2.58 -3.55
N CYS A 188 3.18 3.16 -4.46
CA CYS A 188 3.67 4.06 -5.50
C CYS A 188 4.79 3.38 -6.31
N ASN A 189 4.46 2.20 -6.80
CA ASN A 189 5.32 1.27 -7.51
C ASN A 189 5.30 1.51 -9.03
N GLY A 190 4.53 2.47 -9.54
CA GLY A 190 4.66 2.96 -10.92
C GLY A 190 5.41 4.30 -10.99
N LEU A 191 5.29 4.95 -12.15
CA LEU A 191 5.93 6.23 -12.44
C LEU A 191 4.88 7.19 -13.02
N ASP A 192 4.96 8.47 -12.62
CA ASP A 192 4.11 9.52 -13.19
C ASP A 192 4.32 9.67 -14.70
N ILE A 193 3.35 10.30 -15.38
CA ILE A 193 3.37 10.53 -16.83
C ILE A 193 4.65 11.24 -17.31
N ASP A 194 5.17 12.17 -16.49
CA ASP A 194 6.35 13.00 -16.80
C ASP A 194 7.66 12.45 -16.21
N ALA A 195 7.63 11.25 -15.63
CA ALA A 195 8.79 10.66 -14.99
C ALA A 195 9.85 10.24 -16.01
N ASP A 196 11.11 10.56 -15.71
CA ASP A 196 12.27 10.17 -16.51
C ASP A 196 12.62 8.69 -16.27
N VAL A 197 11.99 7.79 -17.03
CA VAL A 197 12.14 6.33 -16.91
C VAL A 197 13.60 5.90 -17.06
N GLU A 198 14.36 6.53 -17.95
CA GLU A 198 15.78 6.22 -18.17
C GLU A 198 16.62 6.54 -16.93
N LYS A 199 16.33 7.66 -16.26
CA LYS A 199 16.96 8.04 -15.00
C LYS A 199 16.60 7.10 -13.84
N PHE A 200 15.38 6.52 -13.84
CA PHE A 200 14.93 5.67 -12.75
C PHE A 200 15.40 4.21 -12.84
N GLY A 201 15.74 3.73 -14.05
CA GLY A 201 16.42 2.44 -14.27
C GLY A 201 15.74 1.22 -13.62
N GLU A 202 16.54 0.17 -13.33
CA GLU A 202 16.08 -1.00 -12.57
C GLU A 202 15.77 -0.59 -11.12
N PRO A 203 14.62 -0.97 -10.54
CA PRO A 203 14.23 -0.52 -9.20
C PRO A 203 15.17 -1.03 -8.11
N HIS A 204 16.09 -0.18 -7.65
CA HIS A 204 17.08 -0.52 -6.62
C HIS A 204 16.44 -1.13 -5.36
N LEU A 205 15.29 -0.61 -4.92
CA LEU A 205 14.62 -1.10 -3.72
C LEU A 205 14.02 -2.51 -3.88
N TRP A 206 13.59 -2.92 -5.08
CA TRP A 206 13.18 -4.31 -5.30
C TRP A 206 14.36 -5.28 -5.26
N ARG A 207 15.56 -4.83 -5.65
CA ARG A 207 16.79 -5.61 -5.45
C ARG A 207 17.11 -5.76 -3.97
N ASP A 208 16.93 -4.72 -3.17
CA ASP A 208 17.06 -4.81 -1.70
C ASP A 208 16.00 -5.74 -1.08
N VAL A 209 14.74 -5.69 -1.53
CA VAL A 209 13.69 -6.65 -1.13
C VAL A 209 14.11 -8.09 -1.40
N LEU A 210 14.60 -8.39 -2.61
CA LEU A 210 15.05 -9.73 -2.97
C LEU A 210 16.27 -10.17 -2.15
N ALA A 211 17.23 -9.28 -1.91
CA ALA A 211 18.38 -9.56 -1.04
C ALA A 211 17.93 -9.87 0.40
N ARG A 212 16.97 -9.10 0.94
CA ARG A 212 16.37 -9.38 2.25
C ARG A 212 15.61 -10.70 2.28
N HIS A 213 14.85 -11.02 1.23
CA HIS A 213 14.14 -12.29 1.11
C HIS A 213 15.10 -13.49 1.05
N GLU A 214 16.25 -13.36 0.39
CA GLU A 214 17.30 -14.39 0.36
C GLU A 214 17.95 -14.60 1.73
N GLU A 215 18.20 -13.52 2.49
CA GLU A 215 18.81 -13.58 3.82
C GLU A 215 17.84 -14.11 4.89
N ALA A 216 16.60 -13.61 4.88
CA ALA A 216 15.54 -13.98 5.80
C ALA A 216 14.21 -13.92 5.05
N PRO A 217 13.56 -15.07 4.75
CA PRO A 217 12.40 -15.08 3.88
C PRO A 217 11.26 -14.15 4.32
N LEU A 218 10.89 -13.26 3.41
CA LEU A 218 9.64 -12.51 3.47
C LEU A 218 8.47 -13.45 3.19
N HIS A 219 7.55 -13.57 4.14
CA HIS A 219 6.36 -14.41 4.05
C HIS A 219 5.21 -13.76 3.27
N ALA A 220 5.23 -12.42 3.21
CA ALA A 220 4.31 -11.63 2.43
C ALA A 220 4.91 -10.26 2.07
N MET A 221 4.46 -9.69 0.96
CA MET A 221 4.63 -8.28 0.61
C MET A 221 3.26 -7.63 0.50
N VAL A 222 3.09 -6.47 1.12
CA VAL A 222 1.81 -5.78 1.21
C VAL A 222 1.86 -4.52 0.37
N GLY A 223 1.08 -4.48 -0.71
CA GLY A 223 0.90 -3.31 -1.56
C GLY A 223 -0.20 -2.41 -1.03
N GLY A 224 0.13 -1.19 -0.64
CA GLY A 224 -0.82 -0.23 -0.07
C GLY A 224 -1.55 0.66 -1.08
N GLY A 225 -1.33 0.48 -2.38
CA GLY A 225 -1.88 1.36 -3.41
C GLY A 225 -0.84 1.88 -4.39
N ASP A 226 -1.30 2.35 -5.54
CA ASP A 226 -0.50 2.86 -6.66
C ASP A 226 0.51 1.86 -7.16
N GLN A 227 0.04 0.64 -7.40
CA GLN A 227 0.91 -0.40 -7.97
C GLN A 227 1.23 -0.11 -9.44
N LEU A 228 0.43 0.76 -10.05
CA LEU A 228 0.51 1.32 -11.38
C LEU A 228 0.15 2.80 -11.32
N TYR A 229 0.55 3.55 -12.36
CA TYR A 229 0.12 4.92 -12.61
C TYR A 229 -0.59 5.01 -13.95
N ASN A 230 -1.93 4.91 -13.93
CA ASN A 230 -2.77 4.76 -15.11
C ASN A 230 -3.23 6.11 -15.71
N ASP A 231 -2.72 7.24 -15.22
CA ASP A 231 -3.18 8.59 -15.55
C ASP A 231 -3.06 8.93 -17.04
N SER A 232 -2.07 8.33 -17.69
CA SER A 232 -1.87 8.46 -19.14
C SER A 232 -3.00 7.82 -19.97
N LEU A 233 -3.95 7.11 -19.37
CA LEU A 233 -5.12 6.56 -20.09
C LEU A 233 -5.89 7.64 -20.85
N TRP A 234 -5.93 8.87 -20.32
CA TRP A 234 -6.63 10.01 -20.91
C TRP A 234 -6.03 10.48 -22.24
N THR A 235 -4.82 10.00 -22.58
CA THR A 235 -4.19 10.23 -23.88
C THR A 235 -4.75 9.32 -24.98
N ALA A 236 -5.49 8.26 -24.63
CA ALA A 236 -6.12 7.37 -25.60
C ALA A 236 -7.02 8.15 -26.57
N PRO A 237 -6.93 7.92 -27.90
CA PRO A 237 -7.60 8.77 -28.90
C PRO A 237 -9.11 8.98 -28.67
N SER A 238 -9.82 7.93 -28.26
CA SER A 238 -11.26 7.97 -28.01
C SER A 238 -11.64 8.75 -26.76
N LEU A 239 -10.79 8.76 -25.73
CA LEU A 239 -10.97 9.61 -24.53
C LEU A 239 -10.52 11.04 -24.77
N ARG A 240 -9.41 11.24 -25.47
CA ARG A 240 -8.93 12.56 -25.86
C ARG A 240 -9.95 13.32 -26.70
N THR A 241 -10.64 12.62 -27.60
CA THR A 241 -11.78 13.17 -28.35
C THR A 241 -12.91 13.58 -27.40
N TRP A 242 -13.25 12.73 -26.43
CA TRP A 242 -14.21 13.05 -25.38
C TRP A 242 -13.76 14.19 -24.45
N LEU A 243 -12.46 14.49 -24.33
CA LEU A 243 -11.95 15.67 -23.61
C LEU A 243 -11.98 16.96 -24.44
N GLY A 244 -12.27 16.89 -25.75
CA GLY A 244 -12.39 18.08 -26.61
C GLY A 244 -11.36 18.20 -27.73
N GLY A 245 -10.60 17.15 -28.05
CA GLY A 245 -9.74 17.10 -29.24
C GLY A 245 -8.26 17.31 -28.93
N ASP A 246 -7.76 18.54 -28.97
CA ASP A 246 -6.36 18.84 -28.64
C ASP A 246 -6.01 18.58 -27.17
N GLY A 247 -7.04 18.38 -26.32
CA GLY A 247 -6.93 17.71 -25.04
C GLY A 247 -6.10 18.51 -24.05
N LEU A 248 -6.52 19.73 -23.72
CA LEU A 248 -5.98 20.57 -22.64
C LEU A 248 -6.86 21.82 -22.41
N HIS A 249 -8.19 21.66 -22.48
CA HIS A 249 -9.11 22.64 -21.90
C HIS A 249 -9.74 22.07 -20.63
N PRO A 250 -8.95 21.87 -19.56
CA PRO A 250 -9.38 21.14 -18.39
C PRO A 250 -10.71 21.68 -17.80
N GLY A 251 -11.01 22.97 -17.89
CA GLY A 251 -12.29 23.53 -17.41
C GLY A 251 -13.56 23.31 -18.26
N THR A 252 -13.50 22.67 -19.44
CA THR A 252 -14.67 22.57 -20.34
C THR A 252 -15.57 21.37 -20.04
N VAL A 253 -15.00 20.23 -19.67
CA VAL A 253 -15.78 18.98 -19.46
C VAL A 253 -16.74 19.12 -18.28
N TYR A 254 -16.28 19.67 -17.16
CA TYR A 254 -17.11 19.89 -15.97
C TYR A 254 -18.40 20.67 -16.27
N ASN A 255 -18.31 21.65 -17.18
CA ASN A 255 -19.39 22.57 -17.52
C ASN A 255 -20.20 22.14 -18.77
N ASP A 256 -19.90 21.00 -19.38
CA ASP A 256 -20.54 20.53 -20.62
C ASP A 256 -21.56 19.41 -20.30
N ASP A 257 -22.81 19.80 -20.02
CA ASP A 257 -23.90 18.87 -19.68
C ASP A 257 -24.14 17.80 -20.74
N GLU A 258 -23.96 18.12 -22.02
CA GLU A 258 -24.20 17.17 -23.10
C GLU A 258 -23.09 16.13 -23.16
N ARG A 259 -21.84 16.55 -22.94
CA ARG A 259 -20.67 15.65 -22.85
C ARG A 259 -20.73 14.71 -21.66
N LEU A 260 -21.16 15.20 -20.49
CA LEU A 260 -21.30 14.38 -19.28
C LEU A 260 -22.42 13.33 -19.35
N LYS A 261 -23.38 13.49 -20.27
CA LYS A 261 -24.42 12.49 -20.56
C LYS A 261 -24.01 11.49 -21.64
N GLN A 262 -22.86 11.68 -22.29
CA GLN A 262 -22.42 10.74 -23.32
C GLN A 262 -22.14 9.38 -22.67
N GLU A 263 -22.74 8.35 -23.25
CA GLU A 263 -22.53 6.97 -22.85
C GLU A 263 -21.07 6.56 -23.11
N PHE A 264 -20.55 5.69 -22.24
CA PHE A 264 -19.24 5.10 -22.44
C PHE A 264 -19.28 4.12 -23.62
N SER A 265 -18.71 4.54 -24.75
CA SER A 265 -18.85 3.83 -26.02
C SER A 265 -18.07 2.50 -26.02
N THR A 266 -18.43 1.58 -26.92
CA THR A 266 -17.69 0.33 -27.11
C THR A 266 -16.22 0.58 -27.50
N GLU A 267 -15.96 1.64 -28.27
CA GLU A 267 -14.60 2.04 -28.66
C GLU A 267 -13.80 2.55 -27.46
N GLN A 268 -14.41 3.38 -26.60
CA GLN A 268 -13.77 3.84 -25.37
C GLN A 268 -13.51 2.67 -24.42
N ARG A 269 -14.49 1.76 -24.26
CA ARG A 269 -14.32 0.54 -23.46
C ARG A 269 -13.15 -0.31 -23.96
N GLN A 270 -13.06 -0.54 -25.27
CA GLN A 270 -11.97 -1.31 -25.85
C GLN A 270 -10.62 -0.62 -25.60
N ALA A 271 -10.51 0.68 -25.91
CA ALA A 271 -9.26 1.43 -25.74
C ALA A 271 -8.78 1.46 -24.28
N VAL A 272 -9.71 1.68 -23.33
CA VAL A 272 -9.41 1.69 -21.89
C VAL A 272 -9.01 0.30 -21.41
N SER A 273 -9.74 -0.74 -21.81
CA SER A 273 -9.39 -2.11 -21.42
C SER A 273 -8.04 -2.56 -22.00
N ASP A 274 -7.72 -2.18 -23.25
CA ASP A 274 -6.44 -2.46 -23.87
C ASP A 274 -5.30 -1.76 -23.13
N PHE A 275 -5.54 -0.52 -22.69
CA PHE A 275 -4.59 0.25 -21.89
C PHE A 275 -4.28 -0.47 -20.56
N TYR A 276 -5.28 -0.77 -19.74
CA TYR A 276 -5.07 -1.43 -18.44
C TYR A 276 -4.42 -2.81 -18.61
N PHE A 277 -4.93 -3.63 -19.54
CA PHE A 277 -4.37 -4.96 -19.79
C PHE A 277 -2.88 -4.90 -20.14
N ASN A 278 -2.51 -4.03 -21.08
CA ASN A 278 -1.12 -3.89 -21.50
C ASN A 278 -0.26 -3.26 -20.41
N HIS A 279 -0.78 -2.29 -19.66
CA HIS A 279 -0.01 -1.65 -18.60
C HIS A 279 0.31 -2.64 -17.48
N TYR A 280 -0.65 -3.43 -16.99
CA TYR A 280 -0.38 -4.49 -16.02
C TYR A 280 0.65 -5.50 -16.54
N ARG A 281 0.42 -6.05 -17.74
CA ARG A 281 1.29 -7.06 -18.35
C ARG A 281 2.72 -6.56 -18.49
N THR A 282 2.91 -5.36 -19.01
CA THR A 282 4.23 -4.79 -19.23
C THR A 282 4.87 -4.35 -17.92
N HIS A 283 4.13 -3.65 -17.05
CA HIS A 283 4.70 -3.06 -15.84
C HIS A 283 5.24 -4.14 -14.89
N PHE A 284 4.46 -5.20 -14.67
CA PHE A 284 4.84 -6.30 -13.76
C PHE A 284 5.90 -7.25 -14.33
N MET A 285 6.11 -7.27 -15.65
CA MET A 285 7.06 -8.19 -16.30
C MET A 285 8.36 -7.52 -16.78
N SER A 286 8.34 -6.22 -17.09
CA SER A 286 9.48 -5.54 -17.73
C SER A 286 10.66 -5.26 -16.79
N ARG A 287 10.45 -5.28 -15.46
CA ARG A 287 11.53 -5.15 -14.47
C ARG A 287 11.77 -6.49 -13.79
N ARG A 288 13.01 -6.97 -13.89
CA ARG A 288 13.35 -8.34 -13.46
C ARG A 288 13.18 -8.51 -11.96
N SER A 289 13.65 -7.56 -11.16
CA SER A 289 13.54 -7.63 -9.69
C SER A 289 12.08 -7.60 -9.21
N LEU A 290 11.21 -6.82 -9.85
CA LEU A 290 9.77 -6.82 -9.58
C LEU A 290 9.14 -8.17 -9.96
N ALA A 291 9.39 -8.65 -11.19
CA ALA A 291 8.84 -9.91 -11.66
C ALA A 291 9.28 -11.10 -10.78
N ASP A 292 10.56 -11.16 -10.39
CA ASP A 292 11.10 -12.19 -9.50
C ASP A 292 10.47 -12.10 -8.10
N ALA A 293 10.21 -10.89 -7.59
CA ALA A 293 9.55 -10.69 -6.30
C ALA A 293 8.07 -11.10 -6.34
N LEU A 294 7.32 -10.73 -7.39
CA LEU A 294 5.93 -11.13 -7.57
C LEU A 294 5.77 -12.65 -7.74
N ALA A 295 6.78 -13.32 -8.30
CA ALA A 295 6.83 -14.77 -8.47
C ALA A 295 7.30 -15.54 -7.22
N SER A 296 7.96 -14.89 -6.26
CA SER A 296 8.62 -15.58 -5.13
C SER A 296 8.09 -15.16 -3.76
N ILE A 297 7.45 -13.99 -3.66
CA ILE A 297 6.93 -13.44 -2.42
C ILE A 297 5.41 -13.27 -2.55
N PRO A 298 4.60 -13.94 -1.73
CA PRO A 298 3.14 -13.80 -1.78
C PRO A 298 2.69 -12.36 -1.50
N GLN A 299 1.89 -11.78 -2.40
CA GLN A 299 1.42 -10.39 -2.29
C GLN A 299 0.10 -10.29 -1.51
N VAL A 300 -0.16 -9.13 -0.89
CA VAL A 300 -1.48 -8.71 -0.39
C VAL A 300 -1.65 -7.25 -0.80
N ASN A 301 -2.34 -7.01 -1.91
CA ASN A 301 -2.42 -5.67 -2.49
C ASN A 301 -3.79 -5.04 -2.25
N MET A 302 -3.83 -3.71 -2.14
CA MET A 302 -4.99 -2.89 -2.41
C MET A 302 -4.68 -1.89 -3.52
N TYR A 303 -5.70 -1.44 -4.23
CA TYR A 303 -5.58 -0.32 -5.16
C TYR A 303 -5.67 1.03 -4.43
N ASP A 304 -5.15 2.07 -5.08
CA ASP A 304 -5.46 3.47 -4.79
C ASP A 304 -5.96 4.18 -6.05
N ASP A 305 -5.95 5.51 -6.12
CA ASP A 305 -6.48 6.26 -7.27
C ASP A 305 -5.64 6.05 -8.52
N HIS A 306 -4.31 6.06 -8.47
CA HIS A 306 -3.50 5.90 -9.69
C HIS A 306 -3.58 4.49 -10.31
N ASP A 307 -4.03 3.48 -9.56
CA ASP A 307 -4.44 2.18 -10.13
C ASP A 307 -5.69 2.31 -11.04
N ILE A 308 -6.43 3.42 -10.93
CA ILE A 308 -7.62 3.80 -11.71
C ILE A 308 -7.22 5.01 -12.59
N PHE A 309 -7.27 6.21 -12.04
CA PHE A 309 -6.63 7.44 -12.49
C PHE A 309 -6.65 8.44 -11.32
N ASP A 310 -5.74 9.40 -11.36
CA ASP A 310 -5.53 10.45 -10.36
C ASP A 310 -6.84 11.08 -9.86
N GLY A 311 -6.96 11.19 -8.54
CA GLY A 311 -8.10 11.81 -7.86
C GLY A 311 -9.40 11.00 -7.82
N TRP A 312 -9.42 9.71 -8.21
CA TRP A 312 -10.65 8.90 -8.17
C TRP A 312 -11.32 8.92 -6.78
N GLY A 313 -12.58 9.38 -6.74
CA GLY A 313 -13.36 9.55 -5.50
C GLY A 313 -13.31 10.96 -4.91
N SER A 314 -12.43 11.83 -5.41
CA SER A 314 -12.30 13.24 -5.02
C SER A 314 -13.02 14.21 -5.96
N TYR A 315 -13.53 13.72 -7.10
CA TYR A 315 -14.28 14.55 -8.04
C TYR A 315 -15.70 14.88 -7.54
N PRO A 316 -16.26 16.05 -7.91
CA PRO A 316 -17.67 16.35 -7.65
C PRO A 316 -18.60 15.31 -8.29
N PRO A 317 -19.77 15.00 -7.70
CA PRO A 317 -20.68 13.95 -8.18
C PRO A 317 -21.00 14.04 -9.68
N ARG A 318 -21.15 15.26 -10.21
CA ARG A 318 -21.42 15.51 -11.64
C ARG A 318 -20.37 14.93 -12.59
N LEU A 319 -19.09 14.92 -12.19
CA LEU A 319 -18.02 14.25 -12.93
C LEU A 319 -17.90 12.79 -12.51
N GLN A 320 -17.81 12.55 -11.19
CA GLN A 320 -17.57 11.23 -10.61
C GLN A 320 -18.58 10.18 -11.10
N ASP A 321 -19.85 10.58 -11.26
CA ASP A 321 -20.95 9.69 -11.60
C ASP A 321 -21.27 9.67 -13.11
N CYS A 322 -20.53 10.40 -13.95
CA CYS A 322 -20.78 10.40 -15.40
C CYS A 322 -20.49 9.02 -16.03
N PRO A 323 -21.14 8.65 -17.15
CA PRO A 323 -21.00 7.31 -17.74
C PRO A 323 -19.56 6.96 -18.12
N VAL A 324 -18.78 7.94 -18.61
CA VAL A 324 -17.38 7.72 -19.00
C VAL A 324 -16.50 7.40 -17.78
N PHE A 325 -16.60 8.15 -16.69
CA PHE A 325 -15.84 7.87 -15.46
C PHE A 325 -16.20 6.50 -14.87
N GLN A 326 -17.50 6.20 -14.81
CA GLN A 326 -17.99 4.90 -14.34
C GLN A 326 -17.54 3.75 -15.26
N GLY A 327 -17.45 4.00 -16.57
CA GLY A 327 -16.91 3.09 -17.56
C GLY A 327 -15.42 2.79 -17.34
N VAL A 328 -14.61 3.83 -17.12
CA VAL A 328 -13.18 3.70 -16.80
C VAL A 328 -12.99 2.91 -15.50
N TRP A 329 -13.76 3.21 -14.46
CA TRP A 329 -13.74 2.46 -13.19
C TRP A 329 -14.05 0.98 -13.35
N GLN A 330 -15.06 0.62 -14.16
CA GLN A 330 -15.37 -0.79 -14.42
C GLN A 330 -14.19 -1.53 -15.06
N CYS A 331 -13.51 -0.88 -16.04
CA CYS A 331 -12.33 -1.45 -16.67
C CYS A 331 -11.15 -1.57 -15.70
N ALA A 332 -10.87 -0.52 -14.92
CA ALA A 332 -9.81 -0.53 -13.89
C ALA A 332 -10.02 -1.66 -12.89
N GLN A 333 -11.26 -1.75 -12.39
CA GLN A 333 -11.67 -2.74 -11.40
C GLN A 333 -11.52 -4.17 -11.94
N GLN A 334 -11.88 -4.42 -13.21
CA GLN A 334 -11.70 -5.72 -13.85
C GLN A 334 -10.24 -6.17 -13.78
N PHE A 335 -9.30 -5.35 -14.26
CA PHE A 335 -7.89 -5.73 -14.32
C PHE A 335 -7.21 -5.74 -12.95
N TYR A 336 -7.62 -4.88 -12.02
CA TYR A 336 -7.19 -4.98 -10.62
C TYR A 336 -7.55 -6.34 -10.01
N TYR A 337 -8.81 -6.78 -10.14
CA TYR A 337 -9.20 -8.08 -9.59
C TYR A 337 -8.48 -9.24 -10.28
N LEU A 338 -8.27 -9.16 -11.60
CA LEU A 338 -7.56 -10.22 -12.33
C LEU A 338 -6.09 -10.29 -11.93
N PHE A 339 -5.33 -9.21 -12.06
CA PHE A 339 -3.88 -9.21 -11.87
C PHE A 339 -3.45 -9.18 -10.40
N GLN A 340 -4.12 -8.43 -9.54
CA GLN A 340 -3.66 -8.25 -8.14
C GLN A 340 -4.40 -9.16 -7.15
N GLN A 341 -5.67 -9.51 -7.40
CA GLN A 341 -6.47 -10.35 -6.51
C GLN A 341 -6.67 -11.79 -7.01
N HIS A 342 -6.30 -12.07 -8.26
CA HIS A 342 -6.48 -13.35 -8.95
C HIS A 342 -7.95 -13.81 -8.97
N THR A 343 -8.90 -12.91 -9.18
CA THR A 343 -10.34 -13.21 -9.14
C THR A 343 -11.12 -12.29 -10.08
N THR A 344 -12.44 -12.42 -10.10
CA THR A 344 -13.36 -11.37 -10.57
C THR A 344 -14.08 -10.75 -9.37
N LEU A 345 -14.76 -9.61 -9.56
CA LEU A 345 -15.59 -8.98 -8.52
C LEU A 345 -16.65 -9.96 -7.97
N GLU A 346 -17.29 -10.73 -8.83
CA GLU A 346 -18.35 -11.69 -8.48
C GLU A 346 -17.79 -12.86 -7.67
N ARG A 347 -16.59 -13.33 -8.03
CA ARG A 347 -15.94 -14.48 -7.37
C ARG A 347 -15.11 -14.08 -6.15
N SER A 348 -14.87 -12.78 -5.92
CA SER A 348 -13.98 -12.24 -4.87
C SER A 348 -14.28 -12.76 -3.46
N VAL A 349 -15.57 -12.92 -3.11
CA VAL A 349 -15.99 -13.49 -1.82
C VAL A 349 -15.54 -14.95 -1.68
N LYS A 350 -15.75 -15.77 -2.72
CA LYS A 350 -15.37 -17.19 -2.73
C LYS A 350 -13.85 -17.37 -2.76
N HIS A 351 -13.18 -16.59 -3.60
CA HIS A 351 -11.76 -16.74 -3.91
C HIS A 351 -10.82 -16.13 -2.88
N GLY A 352 -11.18 -14.99 -2.31
CA GLY A 352 -10.34 -14.21 -1.40
C GLY A 352 -10.97 -13.92 -0.05
N ASP A 353 -12.18 -14.42 0.25
CA ASP A 353 -12.92 -14.04 1.47
C ASP A 353 -12.98 -12.50 1.64
N MET A 354 -13.11 -11.79 0.52
CA MET A 354 -13.29 -10.35 0.49
C MET A 354 -14.73 -10.01 0.88
N PHE A 355 -14.96 -8.82 1.43
CA PHE A 355 -16.27 -8.43 1.94
C PHE A 355 -16.51 -6.93 1.85
N GLY A 356 -17.77 -6.54 1.68
CA GLY A 356 -18.20 -5.15 1.66
C GLY A 356 -19.57 -5.02 1.01
N PRO A 357 -20.25 -3.88 1.18
CA PRO A 357 -21.49 -3.58 0.48
C PRO A 357 -21.23 -3.27 -1.00
N GLY A 358 -22.22 -3.52 -1.86
CA GLY A 358 -22.16 -3.16 -3.28
C GLY A 358 -20.90 -3.67 -3.98
N GLN A 359 -20.07 -2.76 -4.49
CA GLN A 359 -18.80 -3.07 -5.16
C GLN A 359 -17.58 -3.04 -4.23
N ALA A 360 -17.73 -2.59 -2.97
CA ALA A 360 -16.61 -2.50 -2.04
C ALA A 360 -16.12 -3.89 -1.62
N ARG A 361 -14.80 -4.09 -1.57
CA ARG A 361 -14.16 -5.35 -1.18
C ARG A 361 -12.97 -5.11 -0.25
N SER A 362 -13.27 -4.96 1.03
CA SER A 362 -12.28 -5.02 2.10
C SER A 362 -11.74 -6.44 2.32
N MET A 363 -10.54 -6.53 2.89
CA MET A 363 -9.91 -7.79 3.27
C MET A 363 -9.48 -7.80 4.73
N LEU A 364 -9.46 -9.00 5.30
CA LEU A 364 -8.83 -9.28 6.58
C LEU A 364 -7.96 -10.53 6.39
N ARG A 365 -6.68 -10.47 6.76
CA ARG A 365 -5.72 -11.56 6.60
C ARG A 365 -5.02 -11.83 7.92
N MET A 366 -5.11 -13.05 8.41
CA MET A 366 -4.27 -13.50 9.54
C MET A 366 -2.86 -13.79 9.04
N LEU A 367 -1.88 -13.18 9.69
CA LEU A 367 -0.46 -13.44 9.49
C LEU A 367 0.04 -14.10 10.78
N GLY A 368 0.10 -15.43 10.75
CA GLY A 368 0.36 -16.22 11.93
C GLY A 368 -0.82 -16.18 12.93
N GLU A 369 -0.53 -16.43 14.19
CA GLU A 369 -1.55 -16.58 15.23
C GLU A 369 -1.81 -15.27 16.01
N ASP A 370 -0.85 -14.34 16.00
CA ASP A 370 -0.82 -13.14 16.84
C ASP A 370 -1.02 -11.81 16.09
N MET A 371 -1.13 -11.84 14.76
CA MET A 371 -1.32 -10.63 13.94
C MET A 371 -2.41 -10.80 12.87
N ALA A 372 -3.17 -9.73 12.65
CA ALA A 372 -4.07 -9.59 11.52
C ALA A 372 -3.80 -8.30 10.75
N LEU A 373 -3.72 -8.40 9.42
CA LEU A 373 -3.83 -7.27 8.50
C LEU A 373 -5.29 -6.98 8.21
N VAL A 374 -5.64 -5.70 8.23
CA VAL A 374 -6.96 -5.20 7.85
C VAL A 374 -6.77 -4.22 6.70
N VAL A 375 -7.38 -4.52 5.57
CA VAL A 375 -7.21 -3.76 4.33
C VAL A 375 -8.60 -3.28 3.91
N PRO A 376 -9.09 -2.16 4.48
CA PRO A 376 -10.35 -1.57 4.06
C PRO A 376 -10.26 -1.09 2.62
N ASP A 377 -11.36 -1.21 1.89
CA ASP A 377 -11.53 -0.57 0.59
C ASP A 377 -11.84 0.92 0.79
N THR A 378 -10.96 1.80 0.33
CA THR A 378 -11.04 3.25 0.49
C THR A 378 -11.34 4.00 -0.81
N ARG A 379 -11.65 3.29 -1.91
CA ARG A 379 -11.90 3.88 -3.23
C ARG A 379 -13.28 3.55 -3.79
N ALA A 380 -13.84 2.36 -3.54
CA ALA A 380 -15.11 1.95 -4.15
C ALA A 380 -16.35 2.75 -3.68
N GLU A 381 -16.36 3.26 -2.45
CA GLU A 381 -17.46 4.06 -1.89
C GLU A 381 -17.04 5.50 -1.56
N ARG A 382 -15.86 5.91 -2.04
CA ARG A 382 -15.30 7.23 -1.78
C ARG A 382 -16.05 8.30 -2.59
N THR A 383 -16.27 9.42 -1.92
CA THR A 383 -16.85 10.66 -2.46
C THR A 383 -16.16 11.83 -1.77
N THR A 384 -16.39 13.05 -2.26
CA THR A 384 -15.98 14.31 -1.60
C THR A 384 -16.46 14.49 -0.15
N LYS A 385 -17.35 13.63 0.37
CA LYS A 385 -17.93 13.72 1.72
C LYS A 385 -17.68 12.48 2.60
N GLN A 386 -17.24 11.38 2.01
CA GLN A 386 -17.15 10.08 2.69
C GLN A 386 -16.08 9.23 2.01
N ILE A 387 -15.23 8.55 2.77
CA ILE A 387 -14.25 7.58 2.25
C ILE A 387 -14.83 6.16 2.28
N ILE A 388 -15.37 5.74 3.42
CA ILE A 388 -15.95 4.40 3.63
C ILE A 388 -17.39 4.54 4.14
N SER A 389 -18.32 3.75 3.59
CA SER A 389 -19.71 3.82 4.03
C SER A 389 -19.89 3.33 5.49
N PRO A 390 -20.91 3.82 6.21
CA PRO A 390 -21.27 3.28 7.52
C PRO A 390 -21.48 1.77 7.51
N GLN A 391 -22.09 1.22 6.45
CA GLN A 391 -22.30 -0.22 6.30
C GLN A 391 -20.99 -0.98 6.14
N ALA A 392 -20.06 -0.50 5.31
CA ALA A 392 -18.74 -1.10 5.17
C ALA A 392 -17.94 -1.05 6.49
N TYR A 393 -18.00 0.06 7.22
CA TYR A 393 -17.42 0.14 8.56
C TYR A 393 -18.02 -0.91 9.50
N ASP A 394 -19.34 -1.07 9.52
CA ASP A 394 -19.97 -2.07 10.39
C ASP A 394 -19.52 -3.49 10.07
N MET A 395 -19.45 -3.85 8.80
CA MET A 395 -18.92 -5.16 8.37
C MET A 395 -17.46 -5.34 8.78
N LEU A 396 -16.62 -4.31 8.57
CA LEU A 396 -15.20 -4.31 8.96
C LEU A 396 -15.02 -4.53 10.46
N PHE A 397 -15.73 -3.76 11.29
CA PHE A 397 -15.64 -3.86 12.75
C PHE A 397 -16.24 -5.16 13.30
N GLN A 398 -17.28 -5.71 12.67
CA GLN A 398 -17.79 -7.03 13.01
C GLN A 398 -16.73 -8.12 12.77
N ARG A 399 -16.05 -8.10 11.62
CA ARG A 399 -14.96 -9.05 11.33
C ARG A 399 -13.76 -8.89 12.27
N MET A 400 -13.32 -7.65 12.53
CA MET A 400 -12.24 -7.39 13.49
C MET A 400 -12.63 -7.82 14.93
N ALA A 401 -13.90 -7.64 15.32
CA ALA A 401 -14.40 -8.09 16.61
C ALA A 401 -14.53 -9.62 16.72
N ALA A 402 -14.59 -10.34 15.60
CA ALA A 402 -14.65 -11.81 15.54
C ALA A 402 -13.27 -12.49 15.42
N LEU A 403 -12.17 -11.72 15.32
CA LEU A 403 -10.81 -12.27 15.29
C LEU A 403 -10.53 -13.19 16.50
N PRO A 404 -9.65 -14.20 16.37
CA PRO A 404 -9.23 -15.03 17.50
C PRO A 404 -8.59 -14.21 18.64
N ASP A 405 -8.74 -14.66 19.90
CA ASP A 405 -8.17 -14.00 21.08
C ASP A 405 -6.63 -14.09 21.17
N THR A 406 -6.01 -14.89 20.29
CA THR A 406 -4.56 -14.96 20.12
C THR A 406 -4.00 -13.69 19.48
N VAL A 407 -4.81 -12.95 18.72
CA VAL A 407 -4.38 -11.73 18.03
C VAL A 407 -3.97 -10.65 19.03
N ARG A 408 -2.73 -10.18 18.90
CA ARG A 408 -2.13 -9.09 19.69
C ARG A 408 -1.93 -7.83 18.88
N HIS A 409 -1.73 -7.93 17.58
CA HIS A 409 -1.56 -6.81 16.66
C HIS A 409 -2.61 -6.79 15.57
N LEU A 410 -3.17 -5.61 15.36
CA LEU A 410 -4.05 -5.28 14.25
C LEU A 410 -3.39 -4.17 13.45
N VAL A 411 -2.91 -4.50 12.26
CA VAL A 411 -2.24 -3.54 11.37
C VAL A 411 -3.22 -3.18 10.26
N LEU A 412 -3.63 -1.92 10.23
CA LEU A 412 -4.47 -1.38 9.17
C LEU A 412 -3.60 -0.89 8.02
N VAL A 413 -3.89 -1.37 6.83
CA VAL A 413 -3.30 -0.91 5.58
C VAL A 413 -4.25 0.13 5.01
N LEU A 414 -3.81 1.38 4.90
CA LEU A 414 -4.59 2.46 4.29
C LEU A 414 -3.81 2.99 3.10
N THR A 415 -4.49 3.54 2.11
CA THR A 415 -3.79 4.12 0.96
C THR A 415 -3.07 5.41 1.36
N VAL A 416 -3.82 6.35 1.93
CA VAL A 416 -3.32 7.64 2.44
C VAL A 416 -3.09 7.60 3.97
N PRO A 417 -2.05 8.27 4.53
CA PRO A 417 -1.76 8.23 5.97
C PRO A 417 -2.84 8.90 6.82
N ILE A 418 -3.34 8.17 7.83
CA ILE A 418 -4.36 8.69 8.74
C ILE A 418 -3.77 9.63 9.80
N VAL A 419 -2.46 9.60 10.05
CA VAL A 419 -1.75 10.57 10.90
C VAL A 419 -0.61 11.17 10.08
N PHE A 420 -0.76 12.42 9.64
CA PHE A 420 0.23 13.07 8.79
C PHE A 420 0.53 14.51 9.20
N ALA A 421 1.48 15.14 8.52
CA ALA A 421 1.75 16.56 8.67
C ALA A 421 0.57 17.38 8.12
N LYS A 422 0.11 18.34 8.92
CA LYS A 422 -1.01 19.20 8.51
C LYS A 422 -0.53 20.22 7.49
N LEU A 423 -1.28 20.36 6.40
CA LEU A 423 -1.02 21.38 5.40
C LEU A 423 -1.40 22.75 5.99
N PRO A 424 -0.48 23.73 6.04
CA PRO A 424 -0.78 25.08 6.46
C PRO A 424 -1.46 25.80 5.29
N LEU A 425 -2.74 25.50 5.02
CA LEU A 425 -3.50 26.05 3.89
C LEU A 425 -3.84 27.54 4.12
N SER A 426 -2.84 28.39 3.97
CA SER A 426 -3.00 29.84 3.85
C SER A 426 -2.77 30.26 2.39
N GLU A 427 -3.42 31.33 1.93
CA GLU A 427 -3.18 31.89 0.58
C GLU A 427 -1.69 32.19 0.32
N GLY A 428 -0.93 32.57 1.36
CA GLY A 428 0.51 32.77 1.28
C GLY A 428 1.30 31.48 1.07
N THR A 429 0.80 30.36 1.58
CA THR A 429 1.40 29.03 1.39
C THR A 429 1.17 28.51 -0.02
N LEU A 430 -0.05 28.66 -0.55
CA LEU A 430 -0.36 28.28 -1.94
C LEU A 430 0.53 29.05 -2.93
N LYS A 431 0.67 30.36 -2.76
CA LYS A 431 1.60 31.20 -3.55
C LYS A 431 3.06 30.79 -3.42
N ALA A 432 3.47 30.27 -2.25
CA ALA A 432 4.83 29.78 -2.05
C ALA A 432 5.09 28.45 -2.77
N ILE A 433 4.09 27.55 -2.78
CA ILE A 433 4.12 26.29 -3.54
C ILE A 433 4.20 26.60 -5.04
N ASP A 434 3.37 27.52 -5.55
CA ASP A 434 3.38 27.97 -6.96
C ASP A 434 4.73 28.56 -7.39
N SER A 435 5.52 29.09 -6.43
CA SER A 435 6.82 29.70 -6.70
C SER A 435 7.99 28.72 -6.77
N LEU A 436 7.77 27.43 -6.46
CA LEU A 436 8.83 26.42 -6.45
C LEU A 436 9.38 26.17 -7.86
N PRO A 437 10.71 26.07 -8.04
CA PRO A 437 11.32 25.85 -9.37
C PRO A 437 10.85 24.59 -10.09
N ALA A 438 10.53 23.50 -9.37
CA ALA A 438 9.99 22.28 -9.98
C ALA A 438 8.60 22.52 -10.59
N VAL A 439 7.71 23.18 -9.85
CA VAL A 439 6.38 23.59 -10.31
C VAL A 439 6.49 24.59 -11.47
N ARG A 440 7.37 25.60 -11.34
CA ARG A 440 7.67 26.56 -12.42
C ARG A 440 8.28 25.92 -13.65
N ASN A 441 9.15 24.93 -13.51
CA ASN A 441 9.78 24.25 -14.64
C ASN A 441 8.83 23.28 -15.33
N ALA A 442 7.91 22.64 -14.59
CA ALA A 442 6.78 21.92 -15.16
C ALA A 442 5.88 22.88 -15.96
N LEU A 443 5.50 24.03 -15.38
CA LEU A 443 4.75 25.10 -16.05
C LEU A 443 5.48 25.69 -17.28
N ALA A 444 6.81 25.81 -17.22
CA ALA A 444 7.61 26.42 -18.27
C ALA A 444 7.94 25.46 -19.43
N LYS A 445 8.04 24.14 -19.18
CA LYS A 445 8.28 23.14 -20.22
C LYS A 445 7.02 22.77 -21.00
N THR A 446 5.84 22.89 -20.38
CA THR A 446 4.55 22.57 -21.04
C THR A 446 3.87 23.78 -21.67
N GLY A 447 4.33 25.01 -21.40
CA GLY A 447 3.85 26.23 -22.08
C GLY A 447 2.38 26.60 -21.81
N LEU A 448 1.69 25.88 -20.93
CA LEU A 448 0.34 26.14 -20.46
C LEU A 448 0.36 26.28 -18.94
N GLY A 449 -0.42 27.21 -18.40
CA GLY A 449 -0.65 27.37 -16.96
C GLY A 449 -1.46 26.25 -16.32
N THR A 450 -1.27 25.00 -16.77
CA THR A 450 -2.05 23.79 -16.48
C THR A 450 -1.41 22.89 -15.44
N ALA A 451 -0.17 23.11 -14.97
CA ALA A 451 0.44 22.24 -13.94
C ALA A 451 -0.14 22.43 -12.52
N LEU A 452 -1.23 23.17 -12.39
CA LEU A 452 -1.99 23.31 -11.16
C LEU A 452 -3.41 22.80 -11.31
N VAL A 453 -3.77 22.26 -12.49
CA VAL A 453 -5.13 21.87 -12.85
C VAL A 453 -5.06 20.50 -13.53
N ASP A 454 -5.74 19.51 -12.97
CA ASP A 454 -5.87 18.17 -13.55
C ASP A 454 -6.47 18.21 -14.97
N ASN A 455 -6.62 17.05 -15.61
CA ASN A 455 -7.22 16.95 -16.95
C ASN A 455 -8.69 17.44 -17.03
N PHE A 456 -9.33 17.79 -15.91
CA PHE A 456 -10.76 18.06 -15.74
C PHE A 456 -11.09 19.43 -15.14
N GLY A 457 -10.08 20.29 -14.95
CA GLY A 457 -10.31 21.67 -14.52
C GLY A 457 -10.25 21.84 -13.01
N HIS A 458 -9.94 20.79 -12.26
CA HIS A 458 -9.79 20.78 -10.82
C HIS A 458 -8.35 21.04 -10.43
N ALA A 459 -8.10 21.79 -9.35
CA ALA A 459 -6.73 22.10 -9.00
C ALA A 459 -6.04 20.86 -8.39
N GLN A 460 -4.99 20.33 -9.02
CA GLN A 460 -4.31 19.09 -8.57
C GLN A 460 -3.84 19.17 -7.09
N LEU A 461 -3.37 20.35 -6.67
CA LEU A 461 -3.01 20.60 -5.27
C LEU A 461 -4.21 20.62 -4.30
N LEU A 462 -5.41 20.95 -4.80
CA LEU A 462 -6.66 20.87 -4.03
C LEU A 462 -7.13 19.42 -3.92
N ASP A 463 -6.93 18.59 -4.95
CA ASP A 463 -7.22 17.15 -4.91
C ASP A 463 -6.34 16.44 -3.87
N ASP A 464 -5.02 16.61 -3.91
CA ASP A 464 -4.08 16.07 -2.89
C ASP A 464 -4.50 16.44 -1.45
N VAL A 465 -5.00 17.67 -1.28
CA VAL A 465 -5.49 18.19 0.01
C VAL A 465 -6.80 17.53 0.43
N LEU A 466 -7.70 17.29 -0.52
CA LEU A 466 -9.01 16.68 -0.28
C LEU A 466 -8.90 15.16 -0.10
N ASP A 467 -7.90 14.53 -0.70
CA ASP A 467 -7.64 13.09 -0.60
C ASP A 467 -7.20 12.65 0.81
N HIS A 468 -6.65 13.59 1.58
CA HIS A 468 -6.19 13.35 2.93
C HIS A 468 -7.33 13.16 3.95
N TRP A 469 -7.10 12.26 4.90
CA TRP A 469 -7.98 12.07 6.07
C TRP A 469 -8.19 13.34 6.91
N ASP A 470 -7.25 14.28 6.85
CA ASP A 470 -7.31 15.56 7.58
C ASP A 470 -8.03 16.67 6.79
N ALA A 471 -8.54 16.38 5.59
CA ALA A 471 -9.42 17.28 4.84
C ALA A 471 -10.70 17.54 5.63
N ALA A 472 -11.21 18.79 5.57
CA ALA A 472 -12.36 19.21 6.35
C ALA A 472 -13.60 18.29 6.21
N PRO A 473 -13.97 17.79 5.02
CA PRO A 473 -15.10 16.85 4.87
C PRO A 473 -14.89 15.52 5.61
N HIS A 474 -13.65 15.03 5.70
CA HIS A 474 -13.34 13.70 6.23
C HIS A 474 -12.99 13.70 7.73
N LEU A 475 -12.80 14.86 8.37
CA LEU A 475 -12.44 14.95 9.78
C LEU A 475 -13.40 14.23 10.73
N ALA A 476 -14.71 14.28 10.46
CA ALA A 476 -15.72 13.62 11.28
C ALA A 476 -15.60 12.09 11.18
N GLU A 477 -15.49 11.59 9.95
CA GLU A 477 -15.30 10.17 9.64
C GLU A 477 -13.99 9.65 10.26
N ARG A 478 -12.87 10.32 9.98
CA ARG A 478 -11.55 10.01 10.55
C ARG A 478 -11.61 9.86 12.08
N LYS A 479 -12.23 10.84 12.75
CA LYS A 479 -12.35 10.85 14.21
C LYS A 479 -13.24 9.72 14.71
N ALA A 480 -14.32 9.40 14.02
CA ALA A 480 -15.18 8.27 14.36
C ALA A 480 -14.45 6.94 14.20
N PHE A 481 -13.73 6.76 13.09
CA PHE A 481 -12.96 5.56 12.79
C PHE A 481 -11.88 5.30 13.86
N ILE A 482 -11.03 6.30 14.14
CA ILE A 482 -9.99 6.19 15.18
C ILE A 482 -10.60 5.89 16.56
N LYS A 483 -11.70 6.55 16.94
CA LYS A 483 -12.36 6.27 18.22
C LYS A 483 -12.89 4.85 18.32
N ARG A 484 -13.47 4.32 17.25
CA ARG A 484 -14.00 2.95 17.21
C ARG A 484 -12.85 1.93 17.28
N LEU A 485 -11.73 2.18 16.63
CA LEU A 485 -10.49 1.41 16.79
C LEU A 485 -9.95 1.47 18.22
N GLN A 486 -9.95 2.64 18.87
CA GLN A 486 -9.51 2.79 20.27
C GLN A 486 -10.39 1.98 21.24
N HIS A 487 -11.70 1.97 20.97
CA HIS A 487 -12.64 1.15 21.74
C HIS A 487 -12.34 -0.34 21.54
N LEU A 488 -12.19 -0.80 20.29
CA LEU A 488 -11.84 -2.18 19.96
C LEU A 488 -10.51 -2.59 20.61
N ALA A 489 -9.46 -1.77 20.49
CA ALA A 489 -8.15 -2.01 21.10
C ALA A 489 -8.26 -2.25 22.61
N ARG A 490 -9.04 -1.41 23.30
CA ARG A 490 -9.32 -1.58 24.74
C ARG A 490 -10.10 -2.86 25.01
N ALA A 491 -11.18 -3.11 24.26
CA ALA A 491 -12.13 -4.20 24.48
C ALA A 491 -11.59 -5.59 24.15
N ARG A 492 -10.69 -5.69 23.17
CA ARG A 492 -10.01 -6.95 22.77
C ARG A 492 -8.60 -7.08 23.32
N GLY A 493 -7.98 -6.00 23.81
CA GLY A 493 -6.62 -6.07 24.35
C GLY A 493 -5.56 -6.22 23.26
N LEU A 494 -5.77 -5.55 22.13
CA LEU A 494 -4.88 -5.58 20.96
C LEU A 494 -4.23 -4.21 20.73
N ARG A 495 -3.06 -4.20 20.10
CA ARG A 495 -2.39 -3.00 19.60
C ARG A 495 -2.85 -2.72 18.18
N VAL A 496 -3.26 -1.49 17.92
CA VAL A 496 -3.58 -1.02 16.57
C VAL A 496 -2.43 -0.18 16.03
N SER A 497 -2.04 -0.45 14.78
CA SER A 497 -1.08 0.32 14.00
C SER A 497 -1.63 0.57 12.60
N PHE A 498 -1.10 1.59 11.93
CA PHE A 498 -1.42 1.93 10.55
C PHE A 498 -0.13 1.88 9.73
N ILE A 499 -0.25 1.42 8.49
CA ILE A 499 0.79 1.50 7.47
C ILE A 499 0.13 1.99 6.17
N SER A 500 0.77 2.94 5.50
CA SER A 500 0.20 3.60 4.32
C SER A 500 1.27 4.25 3.42
N GLY A 501 0.85 4.78 2.28
CA GLY A 501 1.71 5.38 1.27
C GLY A 501 1.14 6.66 0.67
N ASP A 502 1.07 6.72 -0.67
CA ASP A 502 0.53 7.83 -1.50
C ASP A 502 1.38 9.12 -1.49
N VAL A 503 1.75 9.62 -0.31
CA VAL A 503 2.37 10.96 -0.14
C VAL A 503 3.86 11.10 -0.49
N HIS A 504 4.47 10.13 -1.21
CA HIS A 504 5.88 10.10 -1.69
C HIS A 504 6.97 10.53 -0.68
N VAL A 505 6.76 10.28 0.62
CA VAL A 505 7.74 10.47 1.70
C VAL A 505 7.84 9.26 2.61
N CYS A 506 8.96 9.16 3.35
CA CYS A 506 9.02 8.30 4.53
C CYS A 506 8.77 9.10 5.81
N ALA A 507 7.92 8.56 6.70
CA ALA A 507 7.55 9.24 7.93
C ALA A 507 7.01 8.29 9.01
N VAL A 508 7.02 8.75 10.26
CA VAL A 508 6.33 8.05 11.35
C VAL A 508 5.50 9.04 12.17
N GLY A 509 4.23 8.71 12.33
CA GLY A 509 3.25 9.42 13.16
C GLY A 509 2.78 8.58 14.35
N ARG A 510 2.14 9.22 15.32
CA ARG A 510 1.42 8.49 16.37
C ARG A 510 0.24 9.25 16.95
N LEU A 511 -0.73 8.48 17.41
CA LEU A 511 -1.78 8.87 18.36
C LEU A 511 -1.38 8.42 19.77
N TYR A 512 -1.79 9.15 20.81
CA TYR A 512 -1.57 8.76 22.22
C TYR A 512 -2.52 9.49 23.18
N SER A 513 -2.68 8.96 24.39
CA SER A 513 -3.52 9.54 25.44
C SER A 513 -3.03 10.92 25.89
N ARG A 514 -3.97 11.81 26.26
CA ARG A 514 -3.70 13.08 26.93
C ARG A 514 -4.36 13.09 28.32
N PRO A 515 -3.61 13.31 29.41
CA PRO A 515 -2.14 13.43 29.48
C PRO A 515 -1.43 12.15 29.02
N LYS A 516 -0.19 12.29 28.53
CA LYS A 516 0.63 11.17 28.04
C LYS A 516 0.88 10.18 29.16
N LEU A 517 0.61 8.90 28.92
CA LEU A 517 0.99 7.84 29.85
C LEU A 517 2.50 7.60 29.79
N LYS A 518 3.10 7.27 30.95
CA LYS A 518 4.54 6.97 31.05
C LYS A 518 4.93 5.80 30.14
N HIS A 519 4.12 4.75 30.11
CA HIS A 519 4.39 3.56 29.29
C HIS A 519 3.30 3.37 28.24
N LEU A 520 3.66 3.55 26.97
CA LEU A 520 2.73 3.47 25.83
C LEU A 520 2.14 2.07 25.63
N ARG A 521 2.82 1.02 26.11
CA ARG A 521 2.27 -0.35 26.13
C ARG A 521 0.96 -0.49 26.91
N PHE A 522 0.68 0.41 27.86
CA PHE A 522 -0.58 0.42 28.62
C PHE A 522 -1.61 1.40 28.04
N ASP A 523 -1.29 2.08 26.94
CA ASP A 523 -2.16 3.06 26.32
C ASP A 523 -2.91 2.44 25.13
N HIS A 524 -4.20 2.16 25.28
CA HIS A 524 -5.04 1.69 24.15
C HIS A 524 -5.26 2.76 23.07
N ARG A 525 -4.93 4.04 23.34
CA ARG A 525 -4.95 5.12 22.34
C ARG A 525 -3.64 5.28 21.61
N PHE A 526 -2.59 4.59 22.07
CA PHE A 526 -1.32 4.58 21.34
C PHE A 526 -1.49 3.81 20.04
N MET A 527 -1.39 4.49 18.91
CA MET A 527 -1.46 3.91 17.59
C MET A 527 -0.38 4.55 16.74
N THR A 528 0.47 3.74 16.12
CA THR A 528 1.57 4.23 15.28
C THR A 528 1.12 4.26 13.83
N GLN A 529 1.47 5.32 13.10
CA GLN A 529 1.37 5.40 11.64
C GLN A 529 2.77 5.27 11.08
N ILE A 530 2.98 4.32 10.18
CA ILE A 530 4.17 4.21 9.34
C ILE A 530 3.79 4.67 7.94
N THR A 531 4.50 5.63 7.39
CA THR A 531 4.31 6.12 6.02
C THR A 531 5.53 5.73 5.21
N SER A 532 5.31 4.94 4.16
CA SER A 532 6.37 4.37 3.34
C SER A 532 6.05 4.54 1.86
N SER A 533 6.43 5.69 1.28
CA SER A 533 6.23 5.99 -0.13
C SER A 533 7.39 6.87 -0.66
N ALA A 534 7.84 6.78 -1.91
CA ALA A 534 7.43 5.83 -2.96
C ALA A 534 8.43 4.66 -3.09
N MET A 535 7.98 3.51 -3.58
CA MET A 535 8.85 2.36 -3.89
C MET A 535 9.69 2.61 -5.13
N TRP A 536 9.09 3.16 -6.18
CA TRP A 536 9.79 3.42 -7.45
C TRP A 536 9.62 4.86 -7.93
N ASN A 537 8.44 5.45 -7.72
CA ASN A 537 8.14 6.83 -8.15
C ASN A 537 9.08 7.88 -7.54
N GLY A 538 9.12 9.06 -8.16
CA GLY A 538 9.88 10.19 -7.67
C GLY A 538 9.44 10.59 -6.26
N PRO A 539 10.36 10.95 -5.36
CA PRO A 539 9.96 11.45 -4.04
C PRO A 539 9.30 12.83 -4.15
N SER A 540 8.53 13.22 -3.13
CA SER A 540 7.96 14.58 -3.07
C SER A 540 9.03 15.67 -3.16
N PRO A 541 8.71 16.85 -3.73
CA PRO A 541 9.67 17.96 -3.83
C PRO A 541 10.28 18.38 -2.49
N GLU A 542 11.62 18.51 -2.42
CA GLU A 542 12.34 18.78 -1.17
C GLU A 542 11.87 20.06 -0.46
N GLY A 543 11.55 21.12 -1.21
CA GLY A 543 11.05 22.38 -0.66
C GLY A 543 9.72 22.22 0.07
N PHE A 544 8.82 21.41 -0.47
CA PHE A 544 7.53 21.10 0.15
C PHE A 544 7.71 20.28 1.43
N VAL A 545 8.54 19.24 1.39
CA VAL A 545 8.82 18.43 2.59
C VAL A 545 9.55 19.23 3.68
N ARG A 546 10.43 20.17 3.31
CA ARG A 546 11.04 21.11 4.26
C ARG A 546 9.99 21.98 4.95
N MET A 547 9.04 22.53 4.20
CA MET A 547 7.93 23.31 4.74
C MET A 547 7.09 22.47 5.71
N LEU A 548 6.69 21.25 5.33
CA LEU A 548 5.92 20.35 6.19
C LEU A 548 6.67 20.04 7.50
N ASN A 549 7.98 19.80 7.43
CA ASN A 549 8.79 19.57 8.62
C ASN A 549 8.82 20.76 9.59
N GLN A 550 8.84 21.99 9.05
CA GLN A 550 8.90 23.23 9.83
C GLN A 550 7.55 23.61 10.46
N THR A 551 6.44 23.38 9.78
CA THR A 551 5.10 23.83 10.22
C THR A 551 4.37 22.79 11.06
N ASN A 552 4.80 21.54 11.02
CA ASN A 552 4.13 20.44 11.69
C ASN A 552 4.30 20.48 13.22
N THR A 553 3.19 20.49 13.95
CA THR A 553 3.13 20.49 15.41
C THR A 553 2.16 19.43 15.93
N ALA A 554 2.29 19.06 17.22
CA ALA A 554 1.37 18.10 17.82
C ALA A 554 -0.05 18.68 17.89
N ALA A 555 -1.04 17.92 17.43
CA ALA A 555 -2.44 18.34 17.37
C ALA A 555 -3.32 17.50 18.31
N ARG A 556 -4.55 17.99 18.54
CA ARG A 556 -5.57 17.30 19.35
C ARG A 556 -6.62 16.69 18.44
N LEU A 557 -6.70 15.36 18.41
CA LEU A 557 -7.83 14.66 17.80
C LEU A 557 -9.09 14.74 18.69
N SER A 558 -8.90 14.67 20.01
CA SER A 558 -9.97 14.82 20.99
C SER A 558 -9.44 15.37 22.32
N GLN A 559 -10.33 15.57 23.30
CA GLN A 559 -9.93 15.97 24.66
C GLN A 559 -8.93 14.98 25.30
N ARG A 560 -8.99 13.69 24.92
CA ARG A 560 -8.18 12.61 25.52
C ARG A 560 -7.15 12.00 24.57
N THR A 561 -7.03 12.50 23.33
CA THR A 561 -6.15 11.93 22.31
C THR A 561 -5.39 13.04 21.59
N GLN A 562 -4.07 12.92 21.55
CA GLN A 562 -3.18 13.75 20.75
C GLN A 562 -2.57 12.96 19.60
N GLU A 563 -2.15 13.69 18.56
CA GLU A 563 -1.42 13.18 17.41
C GLU A 563 -0.14 13.99 17.18
N LYS A 564 0.92 13.35 16.67
CA LYS A 564 2.12 14.05 16.19
C LYS A 564 2.98 13.17 15.29
N MET A 565 3.80 13.80 14.44
CA MET A 565 4.90 13.14 13.74
C MET A 565 6.14 13.02 14.64
N LEU A 566 6.98 12.02 14.36
CA LEU A 566 8.17 11.66 15.12
C LEU A 566 9.45 12.03 14.37
N ARG A 567 10.51 12.29 15.12
CA ARG A 567 11.86 12.58 14.61
C ARG A 567 12.71 11.31 14.59
N ILE A 568 12.29 10.31 13.80
CA ILE A 568 12.98 9.00 13.76
C ILE A 568 14.31 9.05 13.01
N PHE A 569 14.50 10.05 12.15
CA PHE A 569 15.68 10.20 11.30
C PHE A 569 16.86 10.89 11.99
N ALA A 570 16.65 11.43 13.20
CA ALA A 570 17.62 12.26 13.94
C ALA A 570 18.96 11.57 14.25
N VAL A 571 19.06 10.25 14.05
CA VAL A 571 20.29 9.47 14.20
C VAL A 571 21.29 9.75 13.06
N LYS A 572 20.80 9.95 11.83
CA LYS A 572 21.62 10.13 10.63
C LYS A 572 21.34 11.46 9.90
N HIS A 573 20.21 12.08 10.21
CA HIS A 573 19.71 13.30 9.57
C HIS A 573 19.45 14.40 10.62
N PRO A 574 19.36 15.67 10.23
CA PRO A 574 19.05 16.76 11.16
C PRO A 574 17.80 16.51 12.02
N ASP A 575 17.89 16.83 13.31
CA ASP A 575 16.86 16.53 14.32
C ASP A 575 15.49 17.15 14.05
N TRP A 576 15.43 18.25 13.31
CA TRP A 576 14.19 18.91 12.91
C TRP A 576 13.41 18.13 11.85
N GLN A 577 14.04 17.19 11.14
CA GLN A 577 13.40 16.37 10.11
C GLN A 577 12.56 15.23 10.72
N LYS A 578 11.27 15.27 10.44
CA LYS A 578 10.26 14.26 10.80
C LYS A 578 9.85 13.40 9.59
N MET A 579 10.19 13.84 8.39
CA MET A 579 9.88 13.24 7.09
C MET A 579 11.06 13.42 6.15
N LEU A 580 11.39 12.43 5.32
CA LEU A 580 12.38 12.57 4.25
C LEU A 580 11.74 12.34 2.86
N PRO A 581 12.06 13.18 1.86
CA PRO A 581 11.65 12.99 0.47
C PRO A 581 12.59 11.99 -0.23
N ARG A 582 12.41 10.70 0.06
CA ARG A 582 13.28 9.62 -0.43
C ARG A 582 12.47 8.38 -0.73
N ARG A 583 12.84 7.64 -1.78
CA ARG A 583 12.24 6.33 -2.07
C ARG A 583 12.52 5.36 -0.94
N ASN A 584 11.56 4.50 -0.63
CA ASN A 584 11.67 3.57 0.49
C ASN A 584 10.66 2.42 0.42
N TRP A 585 10.92 1.39 1.22
CA TRP A 585 9.94 0.37 1.59
C TRP A 585 10.03 0.09 3.09
N CYS A 586 9.02 -0.56 3.66
CA CYS A 586 9.00 -0.90 5.07
C CYS A 586 9.11 -2.41 5.27
N GLU A 587 10.17 -2.84 5.94
CA GLU A 587 10.34 -4.20 6.43
C GLU A 587 9.68 -4.32 7.82
N VAL A 588 9.00 -5.43 8.10
CA VAL A 588 8.32 -5.66 9.38
C VAL A 588 8.72 -7.01 9.94
N VAL A 589 9.34 -6.96 11.12
CA VAL A 589 9.88 -8.13 11.82
C VAL A 589 9.35 -8.23 13.24
N PRO A 590 9.35 -9.43 13.83
CA PRO A 590 9.21 -9.62 15.26
C PRO A 590 10.34 -8.88 15.99
N PHE A 591 10.03 -8.22 17.12
CA PHE A 591 11.09 -7.74 18.01
C PHE A 591 11.78 -8.94 18.69
N GLU A 592 13.09 -9.05 18.51
CA GLU A 592 13.97 -10.00 19.20
C GLU A 592 15.00 -9.22 20.03
N ASP A 593 15.20 -9.63 21.29
CA ASP A 593 16.24 -9.06 22.15
C ASP A 593 17.55 -9.84 21.93
N LYS A 594 18.70 -9.16 21.76
CA LYS A 594 19.97 -9.83 21.37
C LYS A 594 20.45 -10.87 22.38
N ASP A 595 20.04 -10.76 23.64
CA ASP A 595 20.49 -11.67 24.69
C ASP A 595 19.62 -12.95 24.80
N GLY A 596 18.63 -13.14 23.92
CA GLY A 596 17.65 -14.23 24.01
C GLY A 596 16.72 -14.14 25.24
N ASN A 597 17.03 -13.23 26.17
CA ASN A 597 16.18 -12.82 27.28
C ASN A 597 15.23 -11.74 26.78
N ALA A 598 14.24 -12.11 25.97
CA ALA A 598 13.18 -11.17 25.61
C ALA A 598 12.66 -10.52 26.91
N ASP A 599 12.91 -9.22 27.07
CA ASP A 599 12.31 -8.45 28.16
C ASP A 599 10.80 -8.79 28.17
N PRO A 600 10.25 -9.32 29.28
CA PRO A 600 8.82 -9.64 29.34
C PRO A 600 7.93 -8.44 28.98
N ARG A 601 8.49 -7.22 29.01
CA ARG A 601 7.86 -5.96 28.65
C ARG A 601 7.84 -5.67 27.14
N SER A 602 8.69 -6.29 26.33
CA SER A 602 8.77 -6.20 24.86
C SER A 602 8.26 -7.46 24.14
N HIS A 603 7.90 -8.50 24.90
CA HIS A 603 7.30 -9.72 24.38
C HIS A 603 6.14 -9.42 23.42
N ASN A 604 6.19 -9.99 22.22
CA ASN A 604 5.27 -9.77 21.10
C ASN A 604 5.29 -8.36 20.49
N ALA A 605 6.30 -7.52 20.67
CA ALA A 605 6.41 -6.26 19.91
C ALA A 605 6.72 -6.53 18.42
N LEU A 606 6.31 -5.60 17.56
CA LEU A 606 6.69 -5.55 16.14
C LEU A 606 7.71 -4.44 15.92
N VAL A 607 8.61 -4.62 14.97
CA VAL A 607 9.55 -3.59 14.52
C VAL A 607 9.23 -3.27 13.06
N PHE A 608 8.90 -2.02 12.79
CA PHE A 608 8.74 -1.49 11.45
C PHE A 608 10.04 -0.78 11.08
N VAL A 609 10.75 -1.28 10.08
CA VAL A 609 12.03 -0.76 9.62
C VAL A 609 11.80 -0.07 8.29
N LEU A 610 11.81 1.26 8.30
CA LEU A 610 11.84 2.02 7.04
C LEU A 610 13.24 1.86 6.43
N ARG A 611 13.29 1.36 5.20
CA ARG A 611 14.50 1.15 4.40
C ARG A 611 14.51 2.20 3.31
N VAL A 612 15.30 3.25 3.55
CA VAL A 612 15.25 4.52 2.83
C VAL A 612 16.47 4.64 1.93
N GLU A 613 16.23 4.88 0.65
CA GLU A 613 17.30 5.05 -0.33
C GLU A 613 18.15 6.29 -0.03
N ASP A 614 19.46 6.13 -0.16
CA ASP A 614 20.40 7.24 -0.29
C ASP A 614 20.53 7.57 -1.79
N PRO A 615 20.03 8.74 -2.24
CA PRO A 615 19.99 9.08 -3.67
C PRO A 615 21.38 9.24 -4.27
N ASP A 616 22.39 9.49 -3.43
CA ASP A 616 23.80 9.62 -3.85
C ASP A 616 24.51 8.26 -3.89
N LYS A 617 23.88 7.19 -3.38
CA LYS A 617 24.46 5.84 -3.27
C LYS A 617 23.44 4.76 -3.63
N GLN A 618 22.91 4.81 -4.84
CA GLN A 618 21.89 3.85 -5.34
C GLN A 618 22.39 2.40 -5.47
N GLU A 619 23.67 2.11 -5.25
CA GLU A 619 24.21 0.73 -5.19
C GLU A 619 24.45 0.24 -3.76
N ALA A 620 24.34 1.12 -2.76
CA ALA A 620 24.54 0.79 -1.37
C ALA A 620 23.22 0.31 -0.73
N PRO A 621 23.29 -0.58 0.29
CA PRO A 621 22.10 -0.93 1.06
C PRO A 621 21.37 0.31 1.59
N PRO A 622 20.04 0.36 1.54
CA PRO A 622 19.26 1.49 2.06
C PRO A 622 19.55 1.78 3.54
N GLU A 623 19.40 3.04 3.93
CA GLU A 623 19.44 3.44 5.33
C GLU A 623 18.24 2.88 6.08
N THR A 624 18.48 2.28 7.26
CA THR A 624 17.41 1.71 8.09
C THR A 624 17.01 2.62 9.25
N PHE A 625 15.70 2.73 9.49
CA PHE A 625 15.13 3.48 10.61
C PHE A 625 14.05 2.65 11.33
N PRO A 626 14.41 1.91 12.40
CA PRO A 626 13.49 1.03 13.11
C PRO A 626 12.53 1.80 14.03
N THR A 627 11.27 1.38 14.03
CA THR A 627 10.21 1.85 14.94
C THR A 627 9.59 0.65 15.66
N ILE A 628 9.80 0.58 16.98
CA ILE A 628 9.26 -0.49 17.82
C ILE A 628 7.82 -0.16 18.22
N VAL A 629 6.91 -1.09 17.96
CA VAL A 629 5.51 -1.00 18.35
C VAL A 629 5.18 -2.13 19.34
N PRO A 630 5.04 -1.81 20.65
CA PRO A 630 4.74 -2.81 21.66
C PRO A 630 3.31 -3.33 21.56
N ALA A 631 3.13 -4.61 21.89
CA ALA A 631 1.80 -5.15 22.18
C ALA A 631 1.08 -4.35 23.27
N TYR A 632 -0.24 -4.30 23.22
CA TYR A 632 -1.04 -3.63 24.24
C TYR A 632 -1.23 -4.56 25.45
N THR A 633 -0.85 -4.09 26.63
CA THR A 633 -1.08 -4.79 27.90
C THR A 633 -2.17 -4.08 28.68
N ARG A 634 -3.21 -4.81 29.11
CA ARG A 634 -4.20 -4.24 30.02
C ARG A 634 -3.59 -4.05 31.41
N HIS A 635 -3.78 -2.86 31.98
CA HIS A 635 -3.32 -2.58 33.33
C HIS A 635 -4.20 -3.36 34.33
N LEU A 636 -3.62 -4.35 35.03
CA LEU A 636 -4.37 -5.24 35.95
C LEU A 636 -4.78 -4.57 37.27
N ARG A 637 -4.13 -3.47 37.69
CA ARG A 637 -4.55 -2.75 38.90
C ARG A 637 -5.80 -1.90 38.62
N GLY A 638 -6.95 -2.36 39.11
CA GLY A 638 -8.20 -1.58 39.18
C GLY A 638 -9.42 -2.18 38.47
N MET A 639 -9.27 -3.27 37.72
CA MET A 639 -10.42 -3.98 37.15
C MET A 639 -10.93 -5.04 38.13
N ARG A 640 -12.13 -4.81 38.71
CA ARG A 640 -12.99 -5.95 39.07
C ARG A 640 -13.24 -6.74 37.78
N PRO A 641 -13.36 -8.09 37.83
CA PRO A 641 -13.58 -8.89 36.64
C PRO A 641 -14.78 -8.29 35.90
N ALA A 642 -14.58 -7.88 34.64
CA ALA A 642 -15.71 -7.56 33.79
C ALA A 642 -16.50 -8.85 33.68
N VAL A 643 -17.67 -8.89 34.32
CA VAL A 643 -18.72 -9.86 33.99
C VAL A 643 -18.82 -9.83 32.47
N ARG A 644 -18.70 -11.01 31.85
CA ARG A 644 -18.93 -11.20 30.41
C ARG A 644 -20.39 -10.84 30.13
N ASP A 645 -20.68 -9.56 30.03
CA ASP A 645 -22.01 -9.09 29.73
C ASP A 645 -22.14 -8.99 28.22
N SER A 646 -22.60 -10.09 27.62
CA SER A 646 -22.88 -10.23 26.19
C SER A 646 -23.92 -9.21 25.69
N THR A 647 -24.57 -8.47 26.58
CA THR A 647 -25.61 -7.49 26.25
C THR A 647 -25.06 -6.10 25.85
N LEU A 648 -23.80 -5.77 26.19
CA LEU A 648 -23.14 -4.53 25.75
C LEU A 648 -22.65 -4.60 24.29
N PHE A 649 -22.45 -5.81 23.77
CA PHE A 649 -22.07 -6.04 22.37
C PHE A 649 -23.19 -5.67 21.38
N THR A 650 -24.47 -5.68 21.81
CA THR A 650 -25.60 -5.38 20.92
C THR A 650 -25.98 -3.90 20.92
N LYS A 651 -25.69 -3.15 22.01
CA LYS A 651 -26.09 -1.73 22.13
C LYS A 651 -25.10 -0.72 21.56
N CYS A 652 -23.81 -1.07 21.41
CA CYS A 652 -22.82 -0.17 20.80
C CYS A 652 -22.67 -0.31 19.27
N PHE A 653 -23.34 -1.29 18.65
CA PHE A 653 -23.24 -1.58 17.22
C PHE A 653 -24.55 -1.32 16.46
N CYS A 654 -25.56 -0.75 17.12
CA CYS A 654 -26.79 -0.26 16.49
C CYS A 654 -27.02 1.18 16.95
N VAL A 655 -26.33 2.14 16.33
CA VAL A 655 -26.72 3.55 16.40
C VAL A 655 -27.20 3.92 15.01
N SER A 656 -28.52 3.88 14.80
CA SER A 656 -29.13 4.56 13.67
C SER A 656 -28.70 6.04 13.70
N PRO A 657 -28.41 6.68 12.55
CA PRO A 657 -28.09 8.10 12.54
C PRO A 657 -29.26 8.88 13.14
N PRO A 658 -29.01 9.99 13.88
CA PRO A 658 -30.10 10.86 14.30
C PRO A 658 -30.82 11.39 13.05
N PRO A 659 -32.15 11.58 13.10
CA PRO A 659 -32.86 12.21 12.00
C PRO A 659 -32.27 13.60 11.75
N VAL A 660 -32.04 13.91 10.47
CA VAL A 660 -31.70 15.26 10.01
C VAL A 660 -32.83 16.17 10.45
N THR A 661 -32.55 17.06 11.41
CA THR A 661 -33.46 18.13 11.80
C THR A 661 -32.95 19.42 11.16
N ASP A 662 -33.89 20.11 10.52
CA ASP A 662 -33.76 21.34 9.75
C ASP A 662 -33.06 22.45 10.57
N PRO A 663 -32.02 23.14 10.05
CA PRO A 663 -31.27 24.13 10.80
C PRO A 663 -31.97 25.49 10.82
N LEU A 664 -33.15 25.56 11.44
CA LEU A 664 -33.84 26.82 11.72
C LEU A 664 -34.71 26.67 12.97
N GLU A 665 -34.11 26.53 14.16
CA GLU A 665 -34.73 26.91 15.44
C GLU A 665 -33.75 26.72 16.60
N GLU A 666 -32.82 27.67 16.73
CA GLU A 666 -32.30 28.21 18.01
C GLU A 666 -31.30 29.31 17.62
N TYR A 667 -31.81 30.53 17.54
CA TYR A 667 -31.10 31.74 17.10
C TYR A 667 -29.92 32.12 18.00
#